data_AF-A0AAX7TBH7-F1
#
_entry.id   AF-A0AAX7TBH7-F1
#
_cell.length_a   1.000
_cell.length_b   1.000
_cell.length_c   1.000
_cell.angle_alpha   90.00
_cell.angle_beta   90.00
_cell.angle_gamma   90.00
#
_symmetry.space_group_name_H-M   'P 1'
#
loop_
_entity.id
_entity.type
_entity.pdbx_description
1 polymer ?
#
loop_
_entity_poly.entity_id
_entity_poly.type
_entity_poly.pdbx_seq_one_letter_code
_entity_poly.pdbx_strand_id
1 'polypeptide(L)'
;MNQSLKLVLEVHGHCLVLNKEERDHLTGSTGEDSFESLAEFQLVLSELVGDASMDKIRVEYEKLIHALKKSRENEKRLMSKCRELNAEIVSTSTKVAAALKLSQEDATTITSLKRELDKAWKMVDAAHDKEKKDKETIRKLQEDVSNLTKMAEIQTGFSRDQEQNDLFNMIDELTKERDKLLTTAEGLREKLNKAIATQQEIEAKRERAMESISQLQQELQVQQNEISREMRLKEKLDKEVKQMHVDMEARMGEIKVLNLQGQKAKEEQQKLEQQLKELKILNEKSTKELEQMQTKNTKLQHECEQLSSTKEHLSLQNQQNINELKMREEEVSQLRQEVAKQTKMREAIQKKFHQIEDQKADVDVQRETLKAQIAGLEKDLESSQKQVEADKKAIEELIRERDILNKNLIKAVQSTEKQQNLVKLLEQDKKTLEHEISGYRLEAQKQRKIIQQLEKERDRYINETSNLIQKVQQKMNDVEVRETEIFDWKKKVTEAACKLKQHENLLETVVSERNLYSKNLIETQIAEMKRKMKTMNNQVTRLRDEISGKELALAKDQQEHKRLEKENETLKAELQLIKLQLEETKQCVDSQKTEQQKLQKIISDADAEQTQQKKQLEQVIRERDSLGKQLLHSNDERTLLYEKIRIQQSILSKGDFHYKQRIEDIRLLKLEIKRLRRKKSILDKTLPNTEELRQELFHLQRQLLRERTRNSVLEEQLKPINIHRWRQLEGSDPGKYELIRKIQSLQKRLIAKTQDLEERELLLQEKEKLYVELKHILARQPGPEAAEQLQQCQWTIRDRTKKLKALIAELRMLDSKMNEYKSENQRLATELANVTKKYLSEKKLQR
;
A
#
# COMPACT_ATOMS: atom_id res chain seq x y z
N MET A 1 14.01 10.33 52.97
CA MET A 1 13.17 9.55 52.03
C MET A 1 13.74 8.18 51.63
N ASN A 2 14.81 7.65 52.25
CA ASN A 2 15.44 6.38 51.84
C ASN A 2 15.01 5.12 52.62
N GLN A 3 14.09 5.22 53.60
CA GLN A 3 13.56 4.03 54.31
C GLN A 3 12.27 3.48 53.67
N SER A 4 11.43 4.33 53.09
CA SER A 4 10.18 3.92 52.42
C SER A 4 10.42 3.06 51.17
N LEU A 5 11.54 3.26 50.48
CA LEU A 5 11.95 2.48 49.29
C LEU A 5 12.40 1.05 49.63
N LYS A 6 12.79 0.77 50.88
CA LYS A 6 13.27 -0.56 51.26
C LYS A 6 12.13 -1.56 51.50
N LEU A 7 11.04 -1.12 52.15
CA LEU A 7 9.83 -1.96 52.32
C LEU A 7 9.15 -2.32 51.01
N VAL A 8 9.14 -1.44 50.00
CA VAL A 8 8.48 -1.73 48.71
C VAL A 8 9.23 -2.79 47.91
N LEU A 9 10.57 -2.86 48.04
CA LEU A 9 11.39 -3.88 47.37
C LEU A 9 11.33 -5.25 48.06
N GLU A 10 11.24 -5.31 49.40
CA GLU A 10 11.08 -6.58 50.13
C GLU A 10 9.72 -7.24 49.85
N VAL A 11 8.64 -6.47 49.66
CA VAL A 11 7.33 -7.00 49.28
C VAL A 11 7.31 -7.51 47.83
N HIS A 12 8.05 -6.88 46.90
CA HIS A 12 8.18 -7.37 45.53
C HIS A 12 9.03 -8.65 45.40
N GLY A 13 10.01 -8.85 46.29
CA GLY A 13 10.86 -10.03 46.30
C GLY A 13 10.11 -11.34 46.62
N HIS A 14 9.20 -11.31 47.61
CA HIS A 14 8.47 -12.52 48.03
C HIS A 14 7.29 -12.91 47.12
N CYS A 15 6.66 -11.96 46.40
CA CYS A 15 5.54 -12.28 45.49
C CYS A 15 5.96 -13.00 44.18
N LEU A 16 7.24 -12.99 43.83
CA LEU A 16 7.76 -13.63 42.60
C LEU A 16 8.19 -15.09 42.78
N VAL A 17 8.34 -15.56 44.02
CA VAL A 17 8.74 -16.95 44.31
C VAL A 17 7.51 -17.87 44.41
N LEU A 18 6.41 -17.42 45.00
CA LEU A 18 5.18 -18.22 45.16
C LEU A 18 4.39 -18.40 43.85
N ASN A 19 4.60 -17.54 42.84
CA ASN A 19 3.84 -17.56 41.58
C ASN A 19 4.27 -18.64 40.56
N LYS A 20 5.16 -19.56 40.94
CA LYS A 20 5.75 -20.55 40.02
C LYS A 20 5.41 -22.02 40.31
N GLU A 21 4.83 -22.33 41.48
CA GLU A 21 4.49 -23.71 41.86
C GLU A 21 2.98 -24.02 41.82
N GLU A 22 2.10 -23.00 41.83
CA GLU A 22 0.64 -23.20 41.82
C GLU A 22 -0.03 -23.17 40.44
N ARG A 23 0.71 -22.89 39.34
CA ARG A 23 0.09 -22.77 37.99
C ARG A 23 -0.16 -24.08 37.26
N ASP A 24 0.55 -25.15 37.60
CA ASP A 24 0.45 -26.44 36.87
C ASP A 24 -0.56 -27.42 37.48
N HIS A 25 -1.24 -27.05 38.59
CA HIS A 25 -2.26 -27.89 39.24
C HIS A 25 -3.72 -27.45 39.05
N LEU A 26 -3.98 -26.32 38.37
CA LEU A 26 -5.33 -25.77 38.17
C LEU A 26 -5.91 -25.91 36.75
N THR A 27 -5.24 -26.67 35.87
CA THR A 27 -5.78 -27.12 34.57
C THR A 27 -6.25 -28.57 34.57
N GLY A 28 -6.41 -29.17 35.75
CA GLY A 28 -6.89 -30.55 35.93
C GLY A 28 -8.42 -30.65 35.91
N SER A 29 -8.96 -31.22 34.84
CA SER A 29 -10.17 -32.06 34.77
C SER A 29 -11.22 -31.91 35.90
N THR A 30 -11.90 -30.77 35.97
CA THR A 30 -13.05 -30.55 36.89
C THR A 30 -14.24 -29.84 36.23
N GLY A 31 -14.15 -29.58 34.91
CA GLY A 31 -15.23 -28.94 34.15
C GLY A 31 -16.37 -29.90 33.80
N GLU A 32 -16.05 -31.13 33.39
CA GLU A 32 -17.02 -32.06 32.80
C GLU A 32 -17.78 -32.88 33.87
N ASP A 33 -17.09 -33.45 34.87
CA ASP A 33 -17.68 -34.13 36.04
C ASP A 33 -18.75 -33.28 36.77
N SER A 34 -18.64 -31.94 36.67
CA SER A 34 -19.52 -31.02 37.37
C SER A 34 -20.97 -31.03 36.86
N PHE A 35 -21.20 -31.45 35.61
CA PHE A 35 -22.52 -31.46 34.96
C PHE A 35 -23.31 -32.74 35.25
N GLU A 36 -22.63 -33.90 35.31
CA GLU A 36 -23.25 -35.21 35.61
C GLU A 36 -23.91 -35.20 37.01
N SER A 37 -23.21 -34.66 38.02
CA SER A 37 -23.74 -34.58 39.39
C SER A 37 -25.14 -33.97 39.50
N LEU A 38 -25.49 -32.97 38.67
CA LEU A 38 -26.79 -32.31 38.75
C LEU A 38 -27.93 -33.16 38.16
N ALA A 39 -27.63 -34.04 37.20
CA ALA A 39 -28.58 -34.95 36.59
C ALA A 39 -28.89 -36.12 37.54
N GLU A 40 -27.88 -36.69 38.19
CA GLU A 40 -28.04 -37.73 39.21
C GLU A 40 -28.94 -37.28 40.37
N PHE A 41 -28.78 -36.03 40.85
CA PHE A 41 -29.64 -35.47 41.89
C PHE A 41 -31.12 -35.34 41.46
N GLN A 42 -31.42 -35.13 40.17
CA GLN A 42 -32.81 -35.13 39.68
C GLN A 42 -33.38 -36.55 39.54
N LEU A 43 -32.53 -37.53 39.24
CA LEU A 43 -32.89 -38.95 39.19
C LEU A 43 -33.30 -39.46 40.58
N VAL A 44 -32.51 -39.18 41.62
CA VAL A 44 -32.82 -39.52 43.01
C VAL A 44 -34.12 -38.87 43.49
N LEU A 45 -34.38 -37.61 43.11
CA LEU A 45 -35.68 -36.97 43.41
C LEU A 45 -36.85 -37.69 42.74
N SER A 46 -36.68 -38.21 41.52
CA SER A 46 -37.74 -38.92 40.79
C SER A 46 -38.05 -40.31 41.38
N GLU A 47 -37.04 -41.03 41.88
CA GLU A 47 -37.25 -42.31 42.57
C GLU A 47 -37.95 -42.12 43.93
N LEU A 48 -37.60 -41.04 44.66
CA LEU A 48 -38.24 -40.73 45.94
C LEU A 48 -39.73 -40.38 45.82
N VAL A 49 -40.28 -40.07 44.64
CA VAL A 49 -41.71 -39.73 44.43
C VAL A 49 -42.66 -40.91 44.70
N GLY A 50 -42.18 -42.15 44.65
CA GLY A 50 -43.03 -43.34 44.80
C GLY A 50 -43.51 -43.66 46.22
N ASP A 51 -42.87 -43.12 47.27
CA ASP A 51 -43.08 -43.58 48.65
C ASP A 51 -43.43 -42.43 49.62
N ALA A 52 -44.67 -42.45 50.13
CA ALA A 52 -45.22 -41.40 50.99
C ALA A 52 -44.52 -41.29 52.37
N SER A 53 -43.77 -42.31 52.78
CA SER A 53 -42.98 -42.25 54.01
C SER A 53 -41.74 -41.33 53.89
N MET A 54 -41.28 -41.09 52.66
CA MET A 54 -40.02 -40.39 52.35
C MET A 54 -40.19 -38.91 51.99
N ASP A 55 -41.42 -38.39 51.90
CA ASP A 55 -41.72 -36.98 51.53
C ASP A 55 -40.92 -35.95 52.36
N LYS A 56 -40.76 -36.18 53.68
CA LYS A 56 -39.97 -35.29 54.54
C LYS A 56 -38.50 -35.22 54.14
N ILE A 57 -37.93 -36.36 53.71
CA ILE A 57 -36.55 -36.43 53.22
C ILE A 57 -36.46 -35.77 51.85
N ARG A 58 -37.44 -35.97 50.95
CA ARG A 58 -37.48 -35.30 49.64
C ARG A 58 -37.48 -33.78 49.79
N VAL A 59 -38.29 -33.21 50.68
CA VAL A 59 -38.35 -31.74 50.91
C VAL A 59 -37.01 -31.19 51.44
N GLU A 60 -36.33 -31.88 52.36
CA GLU A 60 -34.99 -31.43 52.81
C GLU A 60 -33.93 -31.61 51.71
N TYR A 61 -34.04 -32.65 50.86
CA TYR A 61 -33.15 -32.86 49.72
C TYR A 61 -33.33 -31.80 48.62
N GLU A 62 -34.57 -31.41 48.33
CA GLU A 62 -34.90 -30.30 47.43
C GLU A 62 -34.33 -28.97 47.94
N LYS A 63 -34.45 -28.69 49.25
CA LYS A 63 -33.80 -27.52 49.87
C LYS A 63 -32.28 -27.58 49.72
N LEU A 64 -31.67 -28.74 49.91
CA LEU A 64 -30.22 -28.94 49.76
C LEU A 64 -29.78 -28.68 48.30
N ILE A 65 -30.51 -29.22 47.32
CA ILE A 65 -30.26 -28.99 45.89
C ILE A 65 -30.45 -27.53 45.51
N HIS A 66 -31.48 -26.86 46.06
CA HIS A 66 -31.70 -25.43 45.83
C HIS A 66 -30.57 -24.58 46.44
N ALA A 67 -30.12 -24.90 47.66
CA ALA A 67 -28.97 -24.27 48.28
C ALA A 67 -27.67 -24.50 47.49
N LEU A 68 -27.44 -25.71 46.97
CA LEU A 68 -26.29 -26.06 46.13
C LEU A 68 -26.30 -25.31 44.80
N LYS A 69 -27.46 -25.22 44.12
CA LYS A 69 -27.63 -24.42 42.90
C LYS A 69 -27.33 -22.94 43.16
N LYS A 70 -27.89 -22.38 44.24
CA LYS A 70 -27.63 -20.99 44.66
C LYS A 70 -26.16 -20.75 45.03
N SER A 71 -25.49 -21.75 45.62
CA SER A 71 -24.06 -21.72 45.90
C SER A 71 -23.24 -21.68 44.61
N ARG A 72 -23.48 -22.58 43.65
CA ARG A 72 -22.81 -22.60 42.33
C ARG A 72 -23.08 -21.32 41.51
N GLU A 73 -24.27 -20.73 41.59
CA GLU A 73 -24.56 -19.43 40.96
C GLU A 73 -23.76 -18.28 41.61
N ASN A 74 -23.63 -18.27 42.93
CA ASN A 74 -22.80 -17.31 43.65
C ASN A 74 -21.31 -17.51 43.36
N GLU A 75 -20.84 -18.75 43.29
CA GLU A 75 -19.48 -19.12 42.88
C GLU A 75 -19.18 -18.63 41.45
N LYS A 76 -20.10 -18.85 40.50
CA LYS A 76 -19.97 -18.36 39.12
C LYS A 76 -19.91 -16.83 39.06
N ARG A 77 -20.69 -16.12 39.89
CA ARG A 77 -20.62 -14.65 40.04
C ARG A 77 -19.30 -14.20 40.66
N LEU A 78 -18.83 -14.87 41.70
CA LEU A 78 -17.54 -14.59 42.34
C LEU A 78 -16.38 -14.84 41.36
N MET A 79 -16.42 -15.90 40.57
CA MET A 79 -15.41 -16.16 39.52
C MET A 79 -15.44 -15.12 38.39
N SER A 80 -16.60 -14.58 38.02
CA SER A 80 -16.66 -13.40 37.14
C SER A 80 -16.00 -12.19 37.80
N LYS A 81 -16.35 -11.92 39.07
CA LYS A 81 -15.79 -10.81 39.86
C LYS A 81 -14.28 -10.91 40.01
N CYS A 82 -13.74 -12.09 40.25
CA CYS A 82 -12.30 -12.34 40.32
C CYS A 82 -11.61 -12.13 38.96
N ARG A 83 -12.25 -12.50 37.84
CA ARG A 83 -11.71 -12.22 36.49
C ARG A 83 -11.72 -10.73 36.16
N GLU A 84 -12.81 -10.02 36.52
CA GLU A 84 -12.92 -8.55 36.41
C GLU A 84 -11.81 -7.86 37.22
N LEU A 85 -11.71 -8.18 38.52
CA LEU A 85 -10.70 -7.61 39.41
C LEU A 85 -9.27 -7.93 38.97
N ASN A 86 -9.00 -9.14 38.46
CA ASN A 86 -7.68 -9.48 37.95
C ASN A 86 -7.33 -8.70 36.67
N ALA A 87 -8.31 -8.45 35.78
CA ALA A 87 -8.13 -7.57 34.64
C ALA A 87 -7.88 -6.11 35.05
N GLU A 88 -8.57 -5.61 36.09
CA GLU A 88 -8.32 -4.29 36.69
C GLU A 88 -6.93 -4.19 37.36
N ILE A 89 -6.47 -5.26 38.04
CA ILE A 89 -5.12 -5.34 38.63
C ILE A 89 -4.04 -5.31 37.53
N VAL A 90 -4.23 -6.02 36.42
CA VAL A 90 -3.31 -5.96 35.26
C VAL A 90 -3.36 -4.56 34.59
N SER A 91 -4.53 -3.94 34.48
CA SER A 91 -4.68 -2.57 33.96
C SER A 91 -4.03 -1.51 34.86
N THR A 92 -4.12 -1.66 36.18
CA THR A 92 -3.49 -0.73 37.13
C THR A 92 -1.99 -0.97 37.24
N SER A 93 -1.52 -2.22 37.21
CA SER A 93 -0.09 -2.58 37.12
C SER A 93 0.58 -1.95 35.89
N THR A 94 -0.03 -2.06 34.71
CA THR A 94 0.49 -1.42 33.49
C THR A 94 0.50 0.10 33.55
N LYS A 95 -0.51 0.73 34.17
CA LYS A 95 -0.53 2.18 34.43
C LYS A 95 0.57 2.61 35.42
N VAL A 96 0.80 1.85 36.48
CA VAL A 96 1.89 2.09 37.45
C VAL A 96 3.27 1.94 36.81
N ALA A 97 3.46 0.92 35.97
CA ALA A 97 4.71 0.75 35.21
C ALA A 97 4.97 1.93 34.26
N ALA A 98 3.93 2.45 33.58
CA ALA A 98 4.04 3.65 32.74
C ALA A 98 4.38 4.91 33.56
N ALA A 99 3.75 5.10 34.72
CA ALA A 99 4.03 6.22 35.62
C ALA A 99 5.45 6.18 36.21
N LEU A 100 5.95 4.99 36.58
CA LEU A 100 7.33 4.80 37.02
C LEU A 100 8.33 5.10 35.91
N LYS A 101 8.03 4.73 34.67
CA LYS A 101 8.88 5.03 33.51
C LYS A 101 8.95 6.54 33.24
N LEU A 102 7.81 7.23 33.25
CA LEU A 102 7.76 8.71 33.16
C LEU A 102 8.58 9.37 34.29
N SER A 103 8.44 8.90 35.53
CA SER A 103 9.23 9.42 36.66
C SER A 103 10.74 9.18 36.53
N GLN A 104 11.17 8.12 35.83
CA GLN A 104 12.58 7.87 35.51
C GLN A 104 13.06 8.80 34.38
N GLU A 105 12.25 9.00 33.35
CA GLU A 105 12.52 9.94 32.26
C GLU A 105 12.65 11.38 32.83
N ASP A 106 11.75 11.80 33.72
CA ASP A 106 11.81 13.08 34.44
C ASP A 106 13.07 13.22 35.32
N ALA A 107 13.53 12.15 35.98
CA ALA A 107 14.78 12.18 36.73
C ALA A 107 16.01 12.41 35.81
N THR A 108 15.97 11.91 34.56
CA THR A 108 17.03 12.16 33.57
C THR A 108 16.98 13.58 32.98
N THR A 109 15.78 14.15 32.74
CA THR A 109 15.65 15.54 32.29
C THR A 109 16.07 16.52 33.40
N ILE A 110 15.66 16.30 34.65
CA ILE A 110 16.10 17.10 35.82
C ILE A 110 17.62 17.07 35.99
N THR A 111 18.28 15.92 35.76
CA THR A 111 19.75 15.84 35.84
C THR A 111 20.48 16.45 34.64
N SER A 112 19.85 16.52 33.46
CA SER A 112 20.38 17.32 32.34
C SER A 112 20.25 18.83 32.60
N LEU A 113 19.08 19.29 33.03
CA LEU A 113 18.82 20.71 33.36
C LEU A 113 19.70 21.21 34.50
N LYS A 114 19.97 20.40 35.53
CA LYS A 114 20.94 20.76 36.58
C LYS A 114 22.36 20.97 36.05
N ARG A 115 22.81 20.18 35.06
CA ARG A 115 24.13 20.39 34.42
C ARG A 115 24.17 21.65 33.55
N GLU A 116 23.05 22.04 32.96
CA GLU A 116 22.94 23.29 32.21
C GLU A 116 22.90 24.51 33.14
N LEU A 117 22.20 24.39 34.28
CA LEU A 117 22.23 25.37 35.36
C LEU A 117 23.66 25.59 35.89
N ASP A 118 24.41 24.52 36.18
CA ASP A 118 25.81 24.62 36.62
C ASP A 118 26.72 25.29 35.57
N LYS A 119 26.46 25.08 34.27
CA LYS A 119 27.18 25.77 33.19
C LYS A 119 26.82 27.25 33.14
N ALA A 120 25.54 27.59 33.30
CA ALA A 120 25.07 28.98 33.33
C ALA A 120 25.65 29.73 34.53
N TRP A 121 25.66 29.13 35.73
CA TRP A 121 26.30 29.70 36.92
C TRP A 121 27.79 29.96 36.69
N LYS A 122 28.55 29.00 36.14
CA LYS A 122 29.97 29.22 35.81
C LYS A 122 30.21 30.33 34.78
N MET A 123 29.27 30.56 33.86
CA MET A 123 29.35 31.70 32.92
C MET A 123 29.03 33.04 33.61
N VAL A 124 28.12 33.05 34.60
CA VAL A 124 27.84 34.24 35.42
C VAL A 124 29.03 34.57 36.32
N ASP A 125 29.63 33.58 36.99
CA ASP A 125 30.83 33.78 37.80
C ASP A 125 31.99 34.33 36.95
N ALA A 126 32.23 33.76 35.76
CA ALA A 126 33.25 34.25 34.84
C ALA A 126 32.99 35.67 34.30
N ALA A 127 31.72 36.04 34.12
CA ALA A 127 31.34 37.40 33.76
C ALA A 127 31.55 38.39 34.92
N HIS A 128 31.22 37.99 36.16
CA HIS A 128 31.39 38.82 37.34
C HIS A 128 32.88 38.99 37.73
N ASP A 129 33.72 37.96 37.54
CA ASP A 129 35.17 38.08 37.68
C ASP A 129 35.80 39.01 36.64
N LYS A 130 35.21 39.10 35.44
CA LYS A 130 35.62 40.07 34.41
C LYS A 130 35.20 41.48 34.82
N GLU A 131 33.95 41.67 35.24
CA GLU A 131 33.44 42.93 35.77
C GLU A 131 34.26 43.45 36.97
N LYS A 132 34.71 42.56 37.85
CA LYS A 132 35.60 42.90 38.99
C LYS A 132 36.94 43.47 38.52
N LYS A 133 37.58 42.82 37.53
CA LYS A 133 38.83 43.30 36.93
C LYS A 133 38.64 44.66 36.25
N ASP A 134 37.55 44.84 35.53
CA ASP A 134 37.22 46.11 34.88
C ASP A 134 36.96 47.23 35.90
N LYS A 135 36.32 46.92 37.05
CA LYS A 135 36.19 47.89 38.17
C LYS A 135 37.52 48.22 38.85
N GLU A 136 38.45 47.26 38.95
CA GLU A 136 39.80 47.51 39.47
C GLU A 136 40.66 48.37 38.52
N THR A 137 40.51 48.24 37.20
CA THR A 137 41.20 49.13 36.24
C THR A 137 40.64 50.54 36.28
N ILE A 138 39.31 50.71 36.38
CA ILE A 138 38.67 52.03 36.56
C ILE A 138 39.16 52.71 37.84
N ARG A 139 39.25 51.98 38.96
CA ARG A 139 39.70 52.55 40.23
C ARG A 139 41.15 53.07 40.17
N LYS A 140 42.06 52.36 39.46
CA LYS A 140 43.43 52.83 39.23
C LYS A 140 43.47 54.12 38.40
N LEU A 141 42.71 54.18 37.32
CA LEU A 141 42.62 55.38 36.48
C LEU A 141 42.05 56.60 37.23
N GLN A 142 41.15 56.39 38.19
CA GLN A 142 40.65 57.46 39.07
C GLN A 142 41.70 57.94 40.08
N GLU A 143 42.53 57.04 40.60
CA GLU A 143 43.63 57.36 41.52
C GLU A 143 44.72 58.20 40.82
N ASP A 144 45.08 57.83 39.59
CA ASP A 144 46.02 58.57 38.72
C ASP A 144 45.54 60.01 38.42
N VAL A 145 44.25 60.19 38.12
CA VAL A 145 43.64 61.52 37.91
C VAL A 145 43.69 62.37 39.20
N SER A 146 43.49 61.76 40.38
CA SER A 146 43.58 62.47 41.66
C SER A 146 45.01 62.95 41.97
N ASN A 147 46.03 62.18 41.55
CA ASN A 147 47.44 62.49 41.78
C ASN A 147 47.93 63.61 40.85
N LEU A 148 47.46 63.65 39.60
CA LEU A 148 47.76 64.74 38.67
C LEU A 148 47.10 66.07 39.07
N THR A 149 45.93 66.02 39.69
CA THR A 149 45.21 67.25 40.13
C THR A 149 45.93 67.94 41.31
N LYS A 150 46.54 67.18 42.22
CA LYS A 150 47.26 67.73 43.39
C LYS A 150 48.58 68.43 43.07
N MET A 151 49.13 68.25 41.87
CA MET A 151 50.39 68.89 41.44
C MET A 151 50.20 70.30 40.83
N ALA A 152 48.95 70.78 40.69
CA ALA A 152 48.63 72.01 39.97
C ALA A 152 48.33 73.24 40.85
N GLU A 153 48.25 73.10 42.19
CA GLU A 153 47.77 74.17 43.09
C GLU A 153 48.86 74.85 43.96
N ILE A 154 50.15 74.57 43.75
CA ILE A 154 51.24 75.15 44.56
C ILE A 154 52.17 76.01 43.70
N GLN A 155 51.84 77.30 43.53
CA GLN A 155 52.74 78.46 43.66
C GLN A 155 52.11 79.77 43.11
N THR A 156 51.81 80.73 43.99
CA THR A 156 52.33 82.13 43.94
C THR A 156 51.75 82.97 45.09
N GLY A 157 52.64 83.68 45.81
CA GLY A 157 52.31 84.62 46.89
C GLY A 157 53.42 85.67 47.03
N PHE A 158 53.09 86.91 47.38
CA PHE A 158 53.93 88.10 47.12
C PHE A 158 54.23 88.96 48.36
N SER A 159 55.29 89.78 48.22
CA SER A 159 55.54 91.10 48.86
C SER A 159 56.50 91.18 50.06
N ARG A 160 56.99 92.40 50.32
CA ARG A 160 58.34 92.70 50.84
C ARG A 160 58.42 93.92 51.79
N ASP A 161 59.09 93.71 52.91
CA ASP A 161 59.93 94.55 53.82
C ASP A 161 59.75 96.08 54.08
N GLN A 162 59.66 96.36 55.40
CA GLN A 162 60.45 97.30 56.24
C GLN A 162 60.03 98.77 56.47
N GLU A 163 60.47 99.28 57.63
CA GLU A 163 59.90 100.42 58.40
C GLU A 163 60.64 101.78 58.21
N GLN A 164 60.01 102.82 58.77
CA GLN A 164 60.29 104.28 58.72
C GLN A 164 60.97 104.72 60.03
N ASN A 165 61.75 105.80 60.21
CA ASN A 165 61.64 107.25 59.90
C ASN A 165 63.02 107.91 60.28
N ASP A 166 63.39 109.17 60.03
CA ASP A 166 62.76 110.44 60.48
C ASP A 166 62.99 111.65 59.53
N LEU A 167 61.90 112.07 58.89
CA LEU A 167 61.29 113.41 59.00
C LEU A 167 62.00 114.71 58.54
N PHE A 168 63.25 114.74 58.09
CA PHE A 168 63.76 115.89 57.27
C PHE A 168 63.86 115.61 55.77
N ASN A 169 63.66 114.36 55.35
CA ASN A 169 63.40 114.01 53.95
C ASN A 169 61.95 114.27 53.52
N MET A 170 61.05 114.55 54.47
CA MET A 170 59.58 114.51 54.34
C MET A 170 58.98 115.24 53.12
N ILE A 171 59.62 116.32 52.63
CA ILE A 171 59.11 117.07 51.45
C ILE A 171 59.52 116.40 50.13
N ASP A 172 60.76 115.91 50.03
CA ASP A 172 61.24 115.13 48.88
C ASP A 172 60.62 113.72 48.89
N GLU A 173 60.34 113.19 50.09
CA GLU A 173 59.53 112.00 50.33
C GLU A 173 58.09 112.20 49.88
N LEU A 174 57.40 113.31 50.15
CA LEU A 174 56.03 113.51 49.63
C LEU A 174 55.95 113.53 48.10
N THR A 175 56.97 114.06 47.40
CA THR A 175 57.06 113.94 45.93
C THR A 175 57.41 112.51 45.49
N LYS A 176 58.33 111.83 46.16
CA LYS A 176 58.63 110.41 45.90
C LYS A 176 57.48 109.49 46.31
N GLU A 177 56.62 109.87 47.24
CA GLU A 177 55.42 109.17 47.65
C GLU A 177 54.30 109.39 46.66
N ARG A 178 54.11 110.61 46.14
CA ARG A 178 53.26 110.82 44.96
C ARG A 178 53.71 109.93 43.80
N ASP A 179 55.01 109.86 43.51
CA ASP A 179 55.52 109.08 42.38
C ASP A 179 55.55 107.56 42.67
N LYS A 180 55.75 107.14 43.92
CA LYS A 180 55.52 105.76 44.38
C LYS A 180 54.04 105.40 44.37
N LEU A 181 53.12 106.32 44.69
CA LEU A 181 51.67 106.13 44.64
C LEU A 181 51.17 106.11 43.20
N LEU A 182 51.77 106.89 42.29
CA LEU A 182 51.52 106.79 40.85
C LEU A 182 52.06 105.46 40.29
N THR A 183 53.31 105.10 40.56
CA THR A 183 53.87 103.82 40.06
C THR A 183 53.24 102.58 40.72
N THR A 184 52.76 102.67 41.97
CA THR A 184 51.94 101.60 42.57
C THR A 184 50.49 101.64 42.08
N ALA A 185 49.90 102.79 41.77
CA ALA A 185 48.59 102.86 41.11
C ALA A 185 48.65 102.36 39.66
N GLU A 186 49.75 102.61 38.93
CA GLU A 186 50.04 102.05 37.62
C GLU A 186 50.31 100.55 37.71
N GLY A 187 51.11 100.09 38.68
CA GLY A 187 51.32 98.67 38.96
C GLY A 187 50.06 97.94 39.42
N LEU A 188 49.16 98.61 40.15
CA LEU A 188 47.84 98.10 40.53
C LEU A 188 46.88 98.12 39.34
N ARG A 189 46.91 99.13 38.46
CA ARG A 189 46.18 99.14 37.18
C ARG A 189 46.69 98.06 36.23
N GLU A 190 47.99 97.80 36.18
CA GLU A 190 48.58 96.74 35.36
C GLU A 190 48.24 95.36 35.93
N LYS A 191 48.27 95.18 37.26
CA LYS A 191 47.77 93.97 37.94
C LYS A 191 46.27 93.79 37.73
N LEU A 192 45.48 94.86 37.79
CA LEU A 192 44.04 94.84 37.54
C LEU A 192 43.73 94.51 36.08
N ASN A 193 44.45 95.08 35.11
CA ASN A 193 44.32 94.75 33.70
C ASN A 193 44.75 93.30 33.42
N LYS A 194 45.81 92.81 34.07
CA LYS A 194 46.19 91.38 34.02
C LYS A 194 45.12 90.49 34.64
N ALA A 195 44.53 90.88 35.78
CA ALA A 195 43.44 90.15 36.42
C ALA A 195 42.15 90.14 35.59
N ILE A 196 41.81 91.26 34.93
CA ILE A 196 40.68 91.34 34.00
C ILE A 196 40.94 90.49 32.76
N ALA A 197 42.17 90.51 32.21
CA ALA A 197 42.53 89.65 31.08
C ALA A 197 42.49 88.16 31.45
N THR A 198 43.00 87.76 32.62
CA THR A 198 42.87 86.36 33.09
C THR A 198 41.44 85.99 33.42
N GLN A 199 40.63 86.91 33.94
CA GLN A 199 39.20 86.70 34.16
C GLN A 199 38.46 86.50 32.84
N GLN A 200 38.68 87.34 31.83
CA GLN A 200 38.11 87.17 30.48
C GLN A 200 38.57 85.87 29.81
N GLU A 201 39.84 85.47 29.99
CA GLU A 201 40.30 84.16 29.54
C GLU A 201 39.61 82.99 30.25
N ILE A 202 39.39 83.09 31.56
CA ILE A 202 38.70 82.06 32.36
C ILE A 202 37.21 82.01 32.01
N GLU A 203 36.56 83.15 31.81
CA GLU A 203 35.18 83.26 31.34
C GLU A 203 35.03 82.66 29.95
N ALA A 204 35.91 83.00 28.99
CA ALA A 204 35.91 82.40 27.65
C ALA A 204 36.25 80.89 27.66
N LYS A 205 37.07 80.41 28.60
CA LYS A 205 37.32 78.95 28.81
C LYS A 205 36.09 78.27 29.41
N ARG A 206 35.39 78.94 30.34
CA ARG A 206 34.14 78.46 30.96
C ARG A 206 32.99 78.40 29.95
N GLU A 207 32.85 79.40 29.09
CA GLU A 207 31.83 79.40 28.03
C GLU A 207 32.07 78.26 27.04
N ARG A 208 33.29 78.08 26.54
CA ARG A 208 33.66 76.91 25.71
C ARG A 208 33.42 75.57 26.40
N ALA A 209 33.65 75.49 27.71
CA ALA A 209 33.33 74.30 28.50
C ALA A 209 31.82 74.09 28.64
N MET A 210 31.02 75.15 28.79
CA MET A 210 29.55 75.08 28.82
C MET A 210 28.97 74.67 27.45
N GLU A 211 29.50 75.20 26.35
CA GLU A 211 29.15 74.79 24.99
C GLU A 211 29.47 73.30 24.76
N SER A 212 30.67 72.86 25.16
CA SER A 212 31.08 71.45 25.08
C SER A 212 30.20 70.54 25.93
N ILE A 213 29.86 70.94 27.15
CA ILE A 213 28.91 70.20 28.01
C ILE A 213 27.52 70.14 27.36
N SER A 214 27.04 71.22 26.74
CA SER A 214 25.75 71.23 26.02
C SER A 214 25.76 70.31 24.80
N GLN A 215 26.86 70.28 24.05
CA GLN A 215 27.03 69.36 22.91
C GLN A 215 27.04 67.90 23.39
N LEU A 216 27.84 67.58 24.42
CA LEU A 216 27.88 66.24 25.01
C LEU A 216 26.54 65.81 25.60
N GLN A 217 25.76 66.72 26.20
CA GLN A 217 24.39 66.43 26.65
C GLN A 217 23.45 66.12 25.49
N GLN A 218 23.57 66.84 24.37
CA GLN A 218 22.78 66.58 23.16
C GLN A 218 23.16 65.23 22.53
N GLU A 219 24.45 64.91 22.43
CA GLU A 219 24.95 63.61 21.96
C GLU A 219 24.49 62.45 22.85
N LEU A 220 24.57 62.62 24.16
CA LEU A 220 24.12 61.61 25.14
C LEU A 220 22.61 61.39 25.05
N GLN A 221 21.82 62.44 24.81
CA GLN A 221 20.38 62.32 24.55
C GLN A 221 20.08 61.61 23.21
N VAL A 222 20.89 61.81 22.17
CA VAL A 222 20.77 61.07 20.90
C VAL A 222 21.11 59.60 21.11
N GLN A 223 22.22 59.27 21.76
CA GLN A 223 22.59 57.87 22.05
C GLN A 223 21.57 57.18 22.95
N GLN A 224 21.01 57.86 23.95
CA GLN A 224 19.97 57.28 24.79
C GLN A 224 18.67 57.00 24.02
N ASN A 225 18.34 57.85 23.04
CA ASN A 225 17.26 57.58 22.08
C ASN A 225 17.58 56.38 21.17
N GLU A 226 18.81 56.25 20.68
CA GLU A 226 19.25 55.11 19.86
C GLU A 226 19.22 53.79 20.65
N ILE A 227 19.78 53.75 21.86
CA ILE A 227 19.71 52.60 22.78
C ILE A 227 18.24 52.21 23.03
N SER A 228 17.33 53.18 23.19
CA SER A 228 15.89 52.89 23.37
C SER A 228 15.24 52.27 22.11
N ARG A 229 15.72 52.63 20.91
CA ARG A 229 15.25 52.06 19.63
C ARG A 229 15.82 50.66 19.43
N GLU A 230 17.10 50.46 19.69
CA GLU A 230 17.76 49.14 19.62
C GLU A 230 17.17 48.16 20.64
N MET A 231 16.89 48.60 21.87
CA MET A 231 16.22 47.79 22.89
C MET A 231 14.82 47.36 22.44
N ARG A 232 14.02 48.26 21.85
CA ARG A 232 12.71 47.91 21.26
C ARG A 232 12.82 46.99 20.04
N LEU A 233 13.89 47.12 19.23
CA LEU A 233 14.16 46.22 18.11
C LEU A 233 14.51 44.82 18.64
N LYS A 234 15.40 44.75 19.64
CA LYS A 234 15.79 43.52 20.32
C LYS A 234 14.59 42.82 20.95
N GLU A 235 13.72 43.54 21.67
CA GLU A 235 12.51 42.96 22.25
C GLU A 235 11.54 42.38 21.20
N LYS A 236 11.48 42.95 19.99
CA LYS A 236 10.71 42.39 18.88
C LYS A 236 11.38 41.13 18.34
N LEU A 237 12.68 41.18 18.07
CA LEU A 237 13.46 40.04 17.60
C LEU A 237 13.45 38.89 18.62
N ASP A 238 13.56 39.16 19.92
CA ASP A 238 13.45 38.15 20.99
C ASP A 238 12.05 37.52 21.06
N LYS A 239 10.98 38.24 20.69
CA LYS A 239 9.62 37.69 20.56
C LYS A 239 9.47 36.85 19.29
N GLU A 240 10.00 37.32 18.17
CA GLU A 240 10.01 36.58 16.90
C GLU A 240 10.82 35.27 17.02
N VAL A 241 12.00 35.31 17.64
CA VAL A 241 12.82 34.11 17.93
C VAL A 241 12.08 33.13 18.84
N LYS A 242 11.40 33.61 19.89
CA LYS A 242 10.58 32.73 20.76
C LYS A 242 9.39 32.12 20.01
N GLN A 243 8.70 32.88 19.17
CA GLN A 243 7.61 32.36 18.35
C GLN A 243 8.11 31.30 17.36
N MET A 244 9.20 31.59 16.64
CA MET A 244 9.83 30.64 15.72
C MET A 244 10.33 29.38 16.44
N HIS A 245 10.73 29.48 17.72
CA HIS A 245 11.10 28.32 18.53
C HIS A 245 9.89 27.45 18.88
N VAL A 246 8.78 28.06 19.34
CA VAL A 246 7.51 27.34 19.60
C VAL A 246 6.98 26.70 18.32
N ASP A 247 7.01 27.41 17.20
CA ASP A 247 6.60 26.87 15.89
C ASP A 247 7.52 25.71 15.46
N MET A 248 8.83 25.81 15.70
CA MET A 248 9.79 24.72 15.44
C MET A 248 9.52 23.50 16.33
N GLU A 249 9.22 23.69 17.62
CA GLU A 249 8.86 22.60 18.53
C GLU A 249 7.54 21.92 18.11
N ALA A 250 6.54 22.70 17.71
CA ALA A 250 5.29 22.18 17.16
C ALA A 250 5.53 21.35 15.89
N ARG A 251 6.31 21.88 14.94
CA ARG A 251 6.72 21.12 13.72
C ARG A 251 7.54 19.88 14.04
N MET A 252 8.44 19.91 15.04
CA MET A 252 9.14 18.70 15.50
C MET A 252 8.18 17.67 16.11
N GLY A 253 7.12 18.11 16.81
CA GLY A 253 6.04 17.26 17.30
C GLY A 253 5.29 16.57 16.16
N GLU A 254 4.84 17.34 15.16
CA GLU A 254 4.20 16.82 13.96
C GLU A 254 5.10 15.81 13.22
N ILE A 255 6.39 16.12 13.03
CA ILE A 255 7.37 15.23 12.40
C ILE A 255 7.54 13.93 13.19
N LYS A 256 7.53 13.95 14.53
CA LYS A 256 7.58 12.73 15.36
C LYS A 256 6.33 11.87 15.18
N VAL A 257 5.13 12.49 15.14
CA VAL A 257 3.87 11.78 14.92
C VAL A 257 3.82 11.16 13.51
N LEU A 258 4.20 11.92 12.47
CA LEU A 258 4.27 11.44 11.10
C LEU A 258 5.29 10.31 10.91
N ASN A 259 6.46 10.38 11.58
CA ASN A 259 7.43 9.29 11.57
C ASN A 259 6.88 8.01 12.23
N LEU A 260 6.16 8.13 13.36
CA LEU A 260 5.49 6.99 14.02
C LEU A 260 4.39 6.38 13.15
N GLN A 261 3.61 7.20 12.45
CA GLN A 261 2.62 6.73 11.47
C GLN A 261 3.30 6.04 10.27
N GLY A 262 4.38 6.62 9.75
CA GLY A 262 5.19 6.04 8.67
C GLY A 262 5.88 4.72 9.05
N GLN A 263 6.27 4.53 10.32
CA GLN A 263 6.77 3.25 10.83
C GLN A 263 5.67 2.20 10.86
N LYS A 264 4.48 2.51 11.41
CA LYS A 264 3.33 1.59 11.43
C LYS A 264 2.90 1.19 10.02
N ALA A 265 2.80 2.16 9.11
CA ALA A 265 2.47 1.90 7.70
C ALA A 265 3.50 0.99 7.01
N LYS A 266 4.80 1.10 7.35
CA LYS A 266 5.85 0.19 6.85
C LYS A 266 5.71 -1.23 7.42
N GLU A 267 5.39 -1.38 8.71
CA GLU A 267 5.14 -2.69 9.32
C GLU A 267 3.89 -3.37 8.75
N GLU A 268 2.83 -2.60 8.50
CA GLU A 268 1.61 -3.08 7.84
C GLU A 268 1.88 -3.44 6.38
N GLN A 269 2.63 -2.62 5.63
CA GLN A 269 3.08 -2.94 4.28
C GLN A 269 3.89 -4.25 4.24
N GLN A 270 4.82 -4.45 5.17
CA GLN A 270 5.62 -5.69 5.22
C GLN A 270 4.76 -6.93 5.50
N LYS A 271 3.76 -6.83 6.39
CA LYS A 271 2.79 -7.92 6.64
C LYS A 271 1.95 -8.23 5.40
N LEU A 272 1.43 -7.19 4.73
CA LEU A 272 0.66 -7.34 3.50
C LEU A 272 1.53 -7.92 2.37
N GLU A 273 2.79 -7.53 2.24
CA GLU A 273 3.73 -8.10 1.27
C GLU A 273 4.07 -9.58 1.55
N GLN A 274 4.13 -9.99 2.82
CA GLN A 274 4.28 -11.40 3.21
C GLN A 274 3.03 -12.20 2.84
N GLN A 275 1.84 -11.72 3.19
CA GLN A 275 0.56 -12.34 2.81
C GLN A 275 0.40 -12.42 1.28
N LEU A 276 0.81 -11.39 0.53
CA LEU A 276 0.80 -11.41 -0.93
C LEU A 276 1.77 -12.43 -1.53
N LYS A 277 2.92 -12.68 -0.88
CA LYS A 277 3.85 -13.76 -1.29
C LYS A 277 3.26 -15.14 -1.01
N GLU A 278 2.66 -15.34 0.15
CA GLU A 278 2.00 -16.60 0.53
C GLU A 278 0.82 -16.91 -0.41
N LEU A 279 -0.04 -15.93 -0.69
CA LEU A 279 -1.15 -16.06 -1.63
C LEU A 279 -0.66 -16.31 -3.07
N LYS A 280 0.45 -15.70 -3.50
CA LYS A 280 1.07 -16.01 -4.80
C LYS A 280 1.59 -17.45 -4.87
N ILE A 281 2.28 -17.93 -3.83
CA ILE A 281 2.78 -19.30 -3.74
C ILE A 281 1.61 -20.31 -3.74
N LEU A 282 0.52 -19.99 -3.03
CA LEU A 282 -0.69 -20.82 -3.02
C LEU A 282 -1.35 -20.85 -4.40
N ASN A 283 -1.53 -19.68 -5.03
CA ASN A 283 -2.11 -19.58 -6.37
C ASN A 283 -1.25 -20.31 -7.42
N GLU A 284 0.09 -20.18 -7.37
CA GLU A 284 1.01 -20.94 -8.23
C GLU A 284 0.94 -22.46 -8.02
N LYS A 285 0.58 -22.95 -6.83
CA LYS A 285 0.32 -24.37 -6.59
C LYS A 285 -1.03 -24.78 -7.19
N SER A 286 -2.09 -24.03 -6.90
CA SER A 286 -3.44 -24.32 -7.42
C SER A 286 -3.52 -24.21 -8.95
N THR A 287 -2.79 -23.29 -9.60
CA THR A 287 -2.71 -23.24 -11.06
C THR A 287 -1.97 -24.44 -11.63
N LYS A 288 -0.84 -24.87 -11.02
CA LYS A 288 -0.14 -26.10 -11.43
C LYS A 288 -0.98 -27.36 -11.24
N GLU A 289 -1.76 -27.44 -10.17
CA GLU A 289 -2.73 -28.52 -9.95
C GLU A 289 -3.84 -28.50 -11.01
N LEU A 290 -4.35 -27.31 -11.35
CA LEU A 290 -5.37 -27.13 -12.38
C LEU A 290 -4.84 -27.45 -13.78
N GLU A 291 -3.60 -27.08 -14.12
CA GLU A 291 -2.90 -27.48 -15.35
C GLU A 291 -2.68 -28.99 -15.42
N GLN A 292 -2.31 -29.63 -14.30
CA GLN A 292 -2.20 -31.09 -14.22
C GLN A 292 -3.55 -31.79 -14.38
N MET A 293 -4.63 -31.22 -13.85
CA MET A 293 -5.98 -31.76 -14.02
C MET A 293 -6.53 -31.50 -15.43
N GLN A 294 -6.25 -30.35 -16.04
CA GLN A 294 -6.58 -30.08 -17.45
C GLN A 294 -5.84 -31.04 -18.38
N THR A 295 -4.52 -31.23 -18.21
CA THR A 295 -3.74 -32.15 -19.06
C THR A 295 -4.14 -33.61 -18.89
N LYS A 296 -4.63 -34.03 -17.70
CA LYS A 296 -5.28 -35.33 -17.51
C LYS A 296 -6.64 -35.39 -18.22
N ASN A 297 -7.47 -34.35 -18.08
CA ASN A 297 -8.79 -34.30 -18.71
C ASN A 297 -8.70 -34.33 -20.24
N THR A 298 -7.78 -33.58 -20.86
CA THR A 298 -7.56 -33.63 -22.31
C THR A 298 -7.06 -34.99 -22.79
N LYS A 299 -6.27 -35.72 -21.98
CA LYS A 299 -5.85 -37.10 -22.31
C LYS A 299 -7.03 -38.06 -22.26
N LEU A 300 -7.81 -38.03 -21.17
CA LEU A 300 -9.01 -38.85 -21.02
C LEU A 300 -10.06 -38.54 -22.09
N GLN A 301 -10.21 -37.27 -22.48
CA GLN A 301 -11.12 -36.86 -23.55
C GLN A 301 -10.65 -37.39 -24.91
N HIS A 302 -9.34 -37.34 -25.20
CA HIS A 302 -8.77 -37.94 -26.41
C HIS A 302 -8.87 -39.47 -26.41
N GLU A 303 -8.67 -40.13 -25.27
CA GLU A 303 -8.90 -41.57 -25.09
C GLU A 303 -10.39 -41.92 -25.29
N CYS A 304 -11.33 -41.10 -24.81
CA CYS A 304 -12.76 -41.27 -25.08
C CYS A 304 -13.13 -41.10 -26.56
N GLU A 305 -12.50 -40.15 -27.28
CA GLU A 305 -12.67 -39.97 -28.72
C GLU A 305 -12.11 -41.16 -29.53
N GLN A 306 -10.95 -41.69 -29.13
CA GLN A 306 -10.39 -42.92 -29.69
C GLN A 306 -11.26 -44.15 -29.40
N LEU A 307 -11.82 -44.27 -28.19
CA LEU A 307 -12.75 -45.34 -27.84
C LEU A 307 -14.11 -45.21 -28.53
N SER A 308 -14.60 -43.99 -28.79
CA SER A 308 -15.81 -43.77 -29.58
C SER A 308 -15.62 -44.14 -31.05
N SER A 309 -14.52 -43.70 -31.66
CA SER A 309 -14.23 -44.02 -33.06
C SER A 309 -13.93 -45.51 -33.30
N THR A 310 -13.26 -46.19 -32.37
CA THR A 310 -13.11 -47.66 -32.42
C THR A 310 -14.44 -48.40 -32.18
N LYS A 311 -15.30 -47.91 -31.27
CA LYS A 311 -16.66 -48.44 -31.09
C LYS A 311 -17.52 -48.27 -32.34
N GLU A 312 -17.46 -47.11 -33.00
CA GLU A 312 -18.15 -46.87 -34.27
C GLU A 312 -17.62 -47.80 -35.37
N HIS A 313 -16.30 -47.98 -35.47
CA HIS A 313 -15.69 -48.93 -36.42
C HIS A 313 -16.15 -50.37 -36.17
N LEU A 314 -16.11 -50.86 -34.92
CA LEU A 314 -16.59 -52.19 -34.55
C LEU A 314 -18.10 -52.35 -34.73
N SER A 315 -18.89 -51.28 -34.52
CA SER A 315 -20.33 -51.28 -34.81
C SER A 315 -20.60 -51.39 -36.31
N LEU A 316 -19.81 -50.70 -37.14
CA LEU A 316 -19.89 -50.79 -38.60
C LEU A 316 -19.50 -52.21 -39.08
N GLN A 317 -18.44 -52.78 -38.51
CA GLN A 317 -17.98 -54.13 -38.80
C GLN A 317 -18.99 -55.20 -38.35
N ASN A 318 -19.62 -55.03 -37.18
CA ASN A 318 -20.73 -55.90 -36.77
C ASN A 318 -21.95 -55.76 -37.69
N GLN A 319 -22.26 -54.54 -38.16
CA GLN A 319 -23.34 -54.35 -39.14
C GLN A 319 -23.01 -55.04 -40.49
N GLN A 320 -21.75 -55.01 -40.92
CA GLN A 320 -21.26 -55.76 -42.08
C GLN A 320 -21.38 -57.27 -41.86
N ASN A 321 -20.88 -57.79 -40.74
CA ASN A 321 -20.97 -59.21 -40.37
C ASN A 321 -22.43 -59.70 -40.26
N ILE A 322 -23.35 -58.87 -39.76
CA ILE A 322 -24.80 -59.18 -39.73
C ILE A 322 -25.39 -59.24 -41.14
N ASN A 323 -24.96 -58.37 -42.05
CA ASN A 323 -25.39 -58.41 -43.44
C ASN A 323 -24.79 -59.63 -44.17
N GLU A 324 -23.52 -59.96 -43.93
CA GLU A 324 -22.90 -61.19 -44.44
C GLU A 324 -23.58 -62.45 -43.88
N LEU A 325 -23.91 -62.48 -42.59
CA LEU A 325 -24.70 -63.56 -41.99
C LEU A 325 -26.08 -63.69 -42.63
N LYS A 326 -26.78 -62.59 -42.92
CA LYS A 326 -28.05 -62.63 -43.66
C LYS A 326 -27.88 -63.17 -45.07
N MET A 327 -26.86 -62.74 -45.82
CA MET A 327 -26.55 -63.30 -47.14
C MET A 327 -26.26 -64.81 -47.03
N ARG A 328 -25.52 -65.25 -45.99
CA ARG A 328 -25.26 -66.68 -45.74
C ARG A 328 -26.48 -67.45 -45.25
N GLU A 329 -27.41 -66.83 -44.52
CA GLU A 329 -28.69 -67.42 -44.13
C GLU A 329 -29.63 -67.56 -45.34
N GLU A 330 -29.61 -66.59 -46.26
CA GLU A 330 -30.30 -66.65 -47.55
C GLU A 330 -29.69 -67.72 -48.47
N GLU A 331 -28.36 -67.81 -48.58
CA GLU A 331 -27.66 -68.91 -49.25
C GLU A 331 -28.00 -70.27 -48.61
N VAL A 332 -27.98 -70.38 -47.28
CA VAL A 332 -28.37 -71.62 -46.57
C VAL A 332 -29.86 -71.93 -46.75
N SER A 333 -30.73 -70.93 -46.89
CA SER A 333 -32.14 -71.11 -47.21
C SER A 333 -32.33 -71.62 -48.64
N GLN A 334 -31.60 -71.07 -49.62
CA GLN A 334 -31.57 -71.54 -51.00
C GLN A 334 -31.01 -72.97 -51.07
N LEU A 335 -29.89 -73.25 -50.40
CA LEU A 335 -29.32 -74.60 -50.28
C LEU A 335 -30.26 -75.56 -49.55
N ARG A 336 -31.07 -75.12 -48.57
CA ARG A 336 -32.11 -75.96 -47.95
C ARG A 336 -33.26 -76.26 -48.92
N GLN A 337 -33.65 -75.30 -49.78
CA GLN A 337 -34.62 -75.57 -50.84
C GLN A 337 -34.05 -76.49 -51.92
N GLU A 338 -32.77 -76.36 -52.27
CA GLU A 338 -32.08 -77.28 -53.19
C GLU A 338 -31.91 -78.66 -52.57
N VAL A 339 -31.55 -78.77 -51.28
CA VAL A 339 -31.55 -80.03 -50.55
C VAL A 339 -32.95 -80.64 -50.55
N ALA A 340 -34.03 -79.87 -50.32
CA ALA A 340 -35.39 -80.40 -50.39
C ALA A 340 -35.79 -80.89 -51.81
N LYS A 341 -35.30 -80.24 -52.88
CA LYS A 341 -35.45 -80.73 -54.26
C LYS A 341 -34.61 -82.00 -54.50
N GLN A 342 -33.36 -82.01 -54.04
CA GLN A 342 -32.44 -83.14 -54.10
C GLN A 342 -32.93 -84.33 -53.28
N THR A 343 -33.63 -84.15 -52.15
CA THR A 343 -34.21 -85.26 -51.37
C THR A 343 -35.34 -85.93 -52.15
N LYS A 344 -36.25 -85.14 -52.76
CA LYS A 344 -37.30 -85.67 -53.66
C LYS A 344 -36.70 -86.36 -54.90
N MET A 345 -35.60 -85.84 -55.43
CA MET A 345 -34.86 -86.46 -56.53
C MET A 345 -34.12 -87.72 -56.09
N ARG A 346 -33.60 -87.77 -54.85
CA ARG A 346 -32.97 -88.93 -54.23
C ARG A 346 -33.98 -90.05 -53.99
N GLU A 347 -35.20 -89.76 -53.56
CA GLU A 347 -36.29 -90.74 -53.48
C GLU A 347 -36.64 -91.35 -54.86
N ALA A 348 -36.57 -90.55 -55.93
CA ALA A 348 -36.74 -91.04 -57.30
C ALA A 348 -35.53 -91.84 -57.82
N ILE A 349 -34.31 -91.49 -57.41
CA ILE A 349 -33.05 -92.16 -57.78
C ILE A 349 -32.82 -93.43 -56.96
N GLN A 350 -33.31 -93.52 -55.73
CA GLN A 350 -33.16 -94.70 -54.87
C GLN A 350 -33.98 -95.90 -55.41
N LYS A 351 -35.01 -95.65 -56.22
CA LYS A 351 -35.69 -96.65 -57.08
C LYS A 351 -34.88 -97.09 -58.31
N LYS A 352 -33.83 -96.35 -58.69
CA LYS A 352 -32.89 -96.68 -59.78
C LYS A 352 -31.53 -97.21 -59.26
N PHE A 353 -31.22 -97.02 -57.98
CA PHE A 353 -29.95 -97.42 -57.38
C PHE A 353 -29.76 -98.94 -57.35
N HIS A 354 -30.85 -99.71 -57.18
CA HIS A 354 -30.88 -101.18 -57.35
C HIS A 354 -30.56 -101.68 -58.78
N GLN A 355 -30.31 -100.79 -59.76
CA GLN A 355 -29.89 -101.15 -61.13
C GLN A 355 -28.43 -100.77 -61.44
N ILE A 356 -27.70 -100.16 -60.50
CA ILE A 356 -26.34 -99.64 -60.74
C ILE A 356 -25.26 -100.39 -59.91
N GLU A 357 -25.66 -101.16 -58.89
CA GLU A 357 -24.74 -102.02 -58.12
C GLU A 357 -24.10 -103.14 -58.97
N ASP A 358 -24.66 -103.46 -60.15
CA ASP A 358 -24.13 -104.43 -61.12
C ASP A 358 -22.95 -103.91 -61.97
N GLN A 359 -22.49 -102.66 -61.79
CA GLN A 359 -21.45 -102.08 -62.64
C GLN A 359 -20.24 -101.54 -61.86
N LYS A 360 -19.08 -102.16 -62.14
CA LYS A 360 -17.76 -101.52 -62.31
C LYS A 360 -17.00 -101.14 -61.02
N ALA A 361 -16.10 -101.96 -60.46
CA ALA A 361 -15.32 -103.12 -60.93
C ALA A 361 -14.17 -102.88 -61.96
N ASP A 362 -14.17 -101.80 -62.77
CA ASP A 362 -13.13 -101.62 -63.83
C ASP A 362 -12.08 -100.51 -63.55
N VAL A 363 -12.07 -99.86 -62.38
CA VAL A 363 -11.30 -98.60 -62.19
C VAL A 363 -9.88 -98.79 -61.62
N ASP A 364 -9.56 -99.95 -61.04
CA ASP A 364 -8.27 -100.20 -60.34
C ASP A 364 -7.00 -100.16 -61.21
N VAL A 365 -7.13 -100.11 -62.54
CA VAL A 365 -6.00 -100.20 -63.48
C VAL A 365 -5.15 -98.91 -63.56
N GLN A 366 -5.66 -97.75 -63.13
CA GLN A 366 -4.96 -96.47 -63.28
C GLN A 366 -3.87 -96.19 -62.22
N ARG A 367 -3.60 -97.13 -61.30
CA ARG A 367 -2.74 -96.92 -60.12
C ARG A 367 -1.23 -96.87 -60.40
N GLU A 368 -0.74 -97.50 -61.47
CA GLU A 368 0.71 -97.70 -61.67
C GLU A 368 1.46 -96.51 -62.30
N THR A 369 0.77 -95.55 -62.94
CA THR A 369 1.42 -94.42 -63.65
C THR A 369 1.93 -93.30 -62.73
N LEU A 370 1.54 -93.25 -61.46
CA LEU A 370 1.87 -92.15 -60.54
C LEU A 370 3.21 -92.32 -59.78
N LYS A 371 3.84 -93.51 -59.80
CA LYS A 371 5.11 -93.75 -59.06
C LYS A 371 6.29 -92.89 -59.53
N ALA A 372 6.28 -92.42 -60.77
CA ALA A 372 7.38 -91.63 -61.34
C ALA A 372 7.41 -90.15 -60.91
N GLN A 373 6.33 -89.62 -60.32
CA GLN A 373 6.25 -88.21 -59.91
C GLN A 373 6.72 -87.96 -58.46
N ILE A 374 6.96 -89.03 -57.69
CA ILE A 374 7.22 -88.97 -56.24
C ILE A 374 8.62 -88.40 -55.92
N ALA A 375 9.64 -88.80 -56.67
CA ALA A 375 11.04 -88.43 -56.39
C ALA A 375 11.36 -86.91 -56.54
N GLY A 376 10.48 -86.13 -57.18
CA GLY A 376 10.61 -84.67 -57.21
C GLY A 376 10.10 -83.99 -55.93
N LEU A 377 9.05 -84.53 -55.32
CA LEU A 377 8.35 -83.93 -54.18
C LEU A 377 9.06 -84.16 -52.84
N GLU A 378 9.90 -85.19 -52.73
CA GLU A 378 10.67 -85.50 -51.52
C GLU A 378 11.68 -84.40 -51.17
N LYS A 379 12.21 -83.68 -52.17
CA LYS A 379 13.18 -82.59 -51.96
C LYS A 379 12.52 -81.29 -51.49
N ASP A 380 11.31 -80.99 -51.98
CA ASP A 380 10.55 -79.83 -51.52
C ASP A 380 10.02 -80.05 -50.10
N LEU A 381 9.68 -81.30 -49.74
CA LEU A 381 9.23 -81.69 -48.40
C LEU A 381 10.25 -81.34 -47.29
N GLU A 382 11.54 -81.56 -47.53
CA GLU A 382 12.60 -81.28 -46.54
C GLU A 382 12.80 -79.76 -46.31
N SER A 383 12.60 -78.95 -47.36
CA SER A 383 12.60 -77.48 -47.23
C SER A 383 11.37 -76.99 -46.45
N SER A 384 10.21 -77.59 -46.70
CA SER A 384 8.96 -77.27 -46.02
C SER A 384 8.98 -77.71 -44.55
N GLN A 385 9.66 -78.81 -44.20
CA GLN A 385 9.82 -79.24 -42.81
C GLN A 385 10.62 -78.24 -41.97
N LYS A 386 11.70 -77.65 -42.53
CA LYS A 386 12.48 -76.60 -41.84
C LYS A 386 11.68 -75.31 -41.66
N GLN A 387 10.82 -74.96 -42.62
CA GLN A 387 9.88 -73.85 -42.46
C GLN A 387 8.84 -74.14 -41.36
N VAL A 388 8.28 -75.35 -41.33
CA VAL A 388 7.31 -75.78 -40.29
C VAL A 388 7.92 -75.78 -38.88
N GLU A 389 9.23 -76.05 -38.71
CA GLU A 389 9.89 -75.92 -37.40
C GLU A 389 10.11 -74.46 -36.98
N ALA A 390 10.37 -73.55 -37.91
CA ALA A 390 10.42 -72.11 -37.63
C ALA A 390 9.02 -71.57 -37.29
N ASP A 391 8.02 -71.94 -38.09
CA ASP A 391 6.62 -71.55 -37.88
C ASP A 391 6.09 -72.10 -36.55
N LYS A 392 6.45 -73.33 -36.14
CA LYS A 392 6.10 -73.86 -34.81
C LYS A 392 6.65 -73.02 -33.66
N LYS A 393 7.90 -72.52 -33.75
CA LYS A 393 8.48 -71.64 -32.73
C LYS A 393 7.77 -70.29 -32.70
N ALA A 394 7.48 -69.70 -33.87
CA ALA A 394 6.68 -68.48 -33.97
C ALA A 394 5.26 -68.67 -33.41
N ILE A 395 4.62 -69.82 -33.66
CA ILE A 395 3.31 -70.18 -33.10
C ILE A 395 3.38 -70.34 -31.58
N GLU A 396 4.43 -70.95 -31.02
CA GLU A 396 4.62 -71.06 -29.57
C GLU A 396 4.84 -69.69 -28.90
N GLU A 397 5.58 -68.78 -29.54
CA GLU A 397 5.74 -67.40 -29.08
C GLU A 397 4.43 -66.62 -29.15
N LEU A 398 3.71 -66.68 -30.28
CA LEU A 398 2.37 -66.08 -30.43
C LEU A 398 1.33 -66.68 -29.47
N ILE A 399 1.44 -67.95 -29.09
CA ILE A 399 0.60 -68.58 -28.05
C ILE A 399 0.93 -68.03 -26.66
N ARG A 400 2.22 -67.81 -26.34
CA ARG A 400 2.62 -67.17 -25.07
C ARG A 400 2.18 -65.71 -25.02
N GLU A 401 2.33 -64.97 -26.11
CA GLU A 401 1.83 -63.60 -26.23
C GLU A 401 0.32 -63.55 -26.11
N ARG A 402 -0.41 -64.43 -26.82
CA ARG A 402 -1.87 -64.62 -26.65
C ARG A 402 -2.24 -64.86 -25.20
N ASP A 403 -1.54 -65.73 -24.46
CA ASP A 403 -1.91 -66.06 -23.09
C ASP A 403 -1.57 -64.95 -22.08
N ILE A 404 -0.52 -64.18 -22.32
CA ILE A 404 -0.22 -62.95 -21.57
C ILE A 404 -1.27 -61.88 -21.88
N LEU A 405 -1.59 -61.67 -23.15
CA LEU A 405 -2.64 -60.75 -23.60
C LEU A 405 -4.02 -61.16 -23.08
N ASN A 406 -4.35 -62.45 -23.04
CA ASN A 406 -5.63 -62.95 -22.53
C ASN A 406 -5.72 -62.84 -21.00
N LYS A 407 -4.63 -63.08 -20.26
CA LYS A 407 -4.56 -62.75 -18.82
C LYS A 407 -4.72 -61.25 -18.55
N ASN A 408 -4.13 -60.41 -19.39
CA ASN A 408 -4.26 -58.95 -19.29
C ASN A 408 -5.66 -58.49 -19.69
N LEU A 409 -6.28 -59.12 -20.71
CA LEU A 409 -7.66 -58.90 -21.13
C LEU A 409 -8.63 -59.28 -20.01
N ILE A 410 -8.49 -60.44 -19.37
CA ILE A 410 -9.35 -60.85 -18.25
C ILE A 410 -9.21 -59.88 -17.06
N LYS A 411 -7.99 -59.43 -16.74
CA LYS A 411 -7.77 -58.39 -15.71
C LYS A 411 -8.38 -57.05 -16.09
N ALA A 412 -8.26 -56.64 -17.36
CA ALA A 412 -8.85 -55.42 -17.88
C ALA A 412 -10.38 -55.49 -17.84
N VAL A 413 -10.97 -56.60 -18.31
CA VAL A 413 -12.41 -56.89 -18.26
C VAL A 413 -12.93 -56.83 -16.82
N GLN A 414 -12.28 -57.51 -15.87
CA GLN A 414 -12.63 -57.44 -14.45
C GLN A 414 -12.49 -56.04 -13.85
N SER A 415 -11.52 -55.23 -14.31
CA SER A 415 -11.40 -53.83 -13.90
C SER A 415 -12.51 -52.97 -14.52
N THR A 416 -12.81 -53.13 -15.80
CA THR A 416 -13.92 -52.42 -16.46
C THR A 416 -15.28 -52.84 -15.91
N GLU A 417 -15.46 -54.09 -15.47
CA GLU A 417 -16.68 -54.56 -14.83
C GLU A 417 -16.85 -53.93 -13.44
N LYS A 418 -15.76 -53.81 -12.66
CA LYS A 418 -15.76 -53.01 -11.42
C LYS A 418 -16.07 -51.54 -11.69
N GLN A 419 -15.45 -50.94 -12.71
CA GLN A 419 -15.74 -49.56 -13.13
C GLN A 419 -17.20 -49.40 -13.58
N GLN A 420 -17.74 -50.36 -14.33
CA GLN A 420 -19.10 -50.32 -14.87
C GLN A 420 -20.14 -50.55 -13.76
N ASN A 421 -19.85 -51.38 -12.76
CA ASN A 421 -20.68 -51.53 -11.57
C ASN A 421 -20.61 -50.28 -10.67
N LEU A 422 -19.46 -49.62 -10.57
CA LEU A 422 -19.33 -48.31 -9.92
C LEU A 422 -20.09 -47.22 -10.67
N VAL A 423 -20.05 -47.19 -12.01
CA VAL A 423 -20.84 -46.26 -12.84
C VAL A 423 -22.34 -46.53 -12.69
N LYS A 424 -22.79 -47.79 -12.68
CA LYS A 424 -24.20 -48.13 -12.40
C LYS A 424 -24.64 -47.69 -11.00
N LEU A 425 -23.78 -47.84 -10.00
CA LEU A 425 -24.02 -47.34 -8.64
C LEU A 425 -24.16 -45.81 -8.66
N LEU A 426 -23.22 -45.09 -9.28
CA LEU A 426 -23.26 -43.63 -9.41
C LEU A 426 -24.45 -43.13 -10.27
N GLU A 427 -24.91 -43.89 -11.27
CA GLU A 427 -26.15 -43.60 -12.00
C GLU A 427 -27.40 -43.83 -11.16
N GLN A 428 -27.36 -44.79 -10.24
CA GLN A 428 -28.45 -45.06 -9.30
C GLN A 428 -28.48 -44.00 -8.19
N ASP A 429 -27.32 -43.62 -7.63
CA ASP A 429 -27.14 -42.52 -6.68
C ASP A 429 -27.52 -41.17 -7.32
N LYS A 430 -27.19 -40.97 -8.60
CA LYS A 430 -27.67 -39.80 -9.35
C LYS A 430 -29.20 -39.79 -9.43
N LYS A 431 -29.85 -40.93 -9.68
CA LYS A 431 -31.32 -41.02 -9.75
C LYS A 431 -31.99 -40.83 -8.39
N THR A 432 -31.40 -41.31 -7.30
CA THR A 432 -31.91 -41.03 -5.95
C THR A 432 -31.75 -39.55 -5.61
N LEU A 433 -30.59 -38.95 -5.89
CA LEU A 433 -30.38 -37.49 -5.72
C LEU A 433 -31.30 -36.65 -6.61
N GLU A 434 -31.56 -37.05 -7.86
CA GLU A 434 -32.54 -36.38 -8.73
C GLU A 434 -33.98 -36.51 -8.18
N HIS A 435 -34.32 -37.65 -7.57
CA HIS A 435 -35.61 -37.86 -6.91
C HIS A 435 -35.72 -37.04 -5.61
N GLU A 436 -34.67 -36.97 -4.80
CA GLU A 436 -34.58 -36.13 -3.61
C GLU A 436 -34.69 -34.65 -3.97
N ILE A 437 -33.97 -34.17 -5.00
CA ILE A 437 -34.10 -32.80 -5.52
C ILE A 437 -35.53 -32.51 -6.00
N SER A 438 -36.20 -33.48 -6.62
CA SER A 438 -37.63 -33.37 -6.97
C SER A 438 -38.52 -33.30 -5.73
N GLY A 439 -38.25 -34.12 -4.72
CA GLY A 439 -38.90 -34.10 -3.41
C GLY A 439 -38.75 -32.74 -2.70
N TYR A 440 -37.52 -32.23 -2.61
CA TYR A 440 -37.23 -30.91 -2.05
C TYR A 440 -37.89 -29.77 -2.84
N ARG A 441 -38.01 -29.88 -4.17
CA ARG A 441 -38.78 -28.90 -4.98
C ARG A 441 -40.27 -28.94 -4.65
N LEU A 442 -40.87 -30.12 -4.53
CA LEU A 442 -42.27 -30.28 -4.11
C LEU A 442 -42.49 -29.78 -2.68
N GLU A 443 -41.57 -30.08 -1.75
CA GLU A 443 -41.66 -29.64 -0.37
C GLU A 443 -41.48 -28.12 -0.24
N ALA A 444 -40.54 -27.52 -0.98
CA ALA A 444 -40.42 -26.07 -1.09
C ALA A 444 -41.68 -25.42 -1.70
N GLN A 445 -42.41 -26.11 -2.58
CA GLN A 445 -43.70 -25.64 -3.10
C GLN A 445 -44.81 -25.74 -2.05
N LYS A 446 -44.86 -26.82 -1.25
CA LYS A 446 -45.77 -26.94 -0.10
C LYS A 446 -45.49 -25.88 0.95
N GLN A 447 -44.23 -25.68 1.34
CA GLN A 447 -43.83 -24.67 2.30
C GLN A 447 -44.21 -23.25 1.85
N ARG A 448 -44.07 -22.91 0.55
CA ARG A 448 -44.59 -21.63 0.02
C ARG A 448 -46.10 -21.47 0.18
N LYS A 449 -46.89 -22.53 -0.01
CA LYS A 449 -48.35 -22.50 0.24
C LYS A 449 -48.67 -22.34 1.72
N ILE A 450 -47.92 -23.02 2.60
CA ILE A 450 -48.06 -22.89 4.05
C ILE A 450 -47.71 -21.46 4.50
N ILE A 451 -46.62 -20.87 3.99
CA ILE A 451 -46.24 -19.47 4.26
C ILE A 451 -47.36 -18.52 3.81
N GLN A 452 -47.89 -18.65 2.59
CA GLN A 452 -49.02 -17.83 2.11
C GLN A 452 -50.29 -17.99 2.96
N GLN A 453 -50.49 -19.14 3.61
CA GLN A 453 -51.61 -19.34 4.51
C GLN A 453 -51.36 -18.74 5.89
N LEU A 454 -50.15 -18.90 6.46
CA LEU A 454 -49.73 -18.25 7.70
C LEU A 454 -49.71 -16.72 7.58
N GLU A 455 -49.37 -16.17 6.42
CA GLU A 455 -49.47 -14.74 6.12
C GLU A 455 -50.93 -14.26 6.15
N LYS A 456 -51.86 -15.01 5.54
CA LYS A 456 -53.30 -14.71 5.62
C LYS A 456 -53.85 -14.84 7.05
N GLU A 457 -53.35 -15.80 7.83
CA GLU A 457 -53.73 -15.96 9.23
C GLU A 457 -53.17 -14.83 10.09
N ARG A 458 -51.90 -14.43 9.91
CA ARG A 458 -51.31 -13.22 10.49
C ARG A 458 -52.17 -11.99 10.19
N ASP A 459 -52.55 -11.78 8.94
CA ASP A 459 -53.32 -10.60 8.53
C ASP A 459 -54.76 -10.63 9.10
N ARG A 460 -55.36 -11.82 9.26
CA ARG A 460 -56.61 -11.98 10.05
C ARG A 460 -56.40 -11.61 11.51
N TYR A 461 -55.37 -12.13 12.17
CA TYR A 461 -55.10 -11.82 13.58
C TYR A 461 -54.75 -10.34 13.81
N ILE A 462 -54.07 -9.68 12.88
CA ILE A 462 -53.84 -8.22 12.91
C ILE A 462 -55.18 -7.47 12.85
N ASN A 463 -56.08 -7.86 11.95
CA ASN A 463 -57.41 -7.25 11.84
C ASN A 463 -58.28 -7.54 13.08
N GLU A 464 -58.24 -8.76 13.63
CA GLU A 464 -58.93 -9.13 14.87
C GLU A 464 -58.38 -8.37 16.08
N THR A 465 -57.06 -8.23 16.19
CA THR A 465 -56.43 -7.45 17.26
C THR A 465 -56.77 -5.97 17.12
N SER A 466 -56.79 -5.42 15.90
CA SER A 466 -57.26 -4.04 15.65
C SER A 466 -58.73 -3.84 16.07
N ASN A 467 -59.62 -4.76 15.70
CA ASN A 467 -61.02 -4.76 16.11
C ASN A 467 -61.20 -4.93 17.63
N LEU A 468 -60.36 -5.74 18.28
CA LEU A 468 -60.36 -5.92 19.74
C LEU A 468 -59.84 -4.66 20.46
N ILE A 469 -58.77 -4.02 19.96
CA ILE A 469 -58.28 -2.73 20.47
C ILE A 469 -59.39 -1.67 20.35
N GLN A 470 -60.08 -1.58 19.22
CA GLN A 470 -61.21 -0.66 19.06
C GLN A 470 -62.34 -0.95 20.06
N LYS A 471 -62.68 -2.24 20.29
CA LYS A 471 -63.66 -2.64 21.31
C LYS A 471 -63.20 -2.34 22.74
N VAL A 472 -61.92 -2.51 23.06
CA VAL A 472 -61.34 -2.17 24.36
C VAL A 472 -61.42 -0.67 24.59
N GLN A 473 -61.07 0.16 23.60
CA GLN A 473 -61.24 1.62 23.68
C GLN A 473 -62.70 1.99 23.90
N GLN A 474 -63.63 1.37 23.17
CA GLN A 474 -65.06 1.62 23.31
C GLN A 474 -65.57 1.20 24.71
N LYS A 475 -65.07 0.08 25.26
CA LYS A 475 -65.39 -0.38 26.62
C LYS A 475 -64.72 0.45 27.71
N MET A 476 -63.57 1.06 27.45
CA MET A 476 -62.93 2.00 28.37
C MET A 476 -63.78 3.28 28.48
N ASN A 477 -64.24 3.82 27.35
CA ASN A 477 -65.19 4.93 27.34
C ASN A 477 -66.52 4.56 28.05
N ASP A 478 -67.05 3.35 27.85
CA ASP A 478 -68.22 2.87 28.61
C ASP A 478 -67.94 2.81 30.12
N VAL A 479 -66.75 2.37 30.54
CA VAL A 479 -66.34 2.31 31.95
C VAL A 479 -66.24 3.71 32.54
N GLU A 480 -65.66 4.70 31.84
CA GLU A 480 -65.64 6.10 32.29
C GLU A 480 -67.06 6.63 32.55
N VAL A 481 -68.01 6.36 31.64
CA VAL A 481 -69.43 6.70 31.86
C VAL A 481 -69.99 5.97 33.07
N ARG A 482 -69.74 4.66 33.22
CA ARG A 482 -70.19 3.89 34.40
C ARG A 482 -69.54 4.35 35.70
N GLU A 483 -68.31 4.86 35.70
CA GLU A 483 -67.68 5.42 36.88
C GLU A 483 -68.36 6.72 37.32
N THR A 484 -68.79 7.56 36.37
CA THR A 484 -69.64 8.73 36.70
C THR A 484 -71.00 8.32 37.27
N GLU A 485 -71.67 7.31 36.70
CA GLU A 485 -72.91 6.75 37.26
C GLU A 485 -72.69 6.17 38.66
N ILE A 486 -71.61 5.40 38.88
CA ILE A 486 -71.26 4.80 40.17
C ILE A 486 -70.96 5.88 41.21
N PHE A 487 -70.37 7.01 40.83
CA PHE A 487 -70.18 8.15 41.73
C PHE A 487 -71.53 8.71 42.20
N ASP A 488 -72.48 8.94 41.28
CA ASP A 488 -73.83 9.39 41.61
C ASP A 488 -74.63 8.37 42.43
N TRP A 489 -74.48 7.07 42.15
CA TRP A 489 -75.13 6.01 42.94
C TRP A 489 -74.50 5.85 44.32
N LYS A 490 -73.17 5.97 44.47
CA LYS A 490 -72.51 5.97 45.79
C LYS A 490 -73.05 7.09 46.68
N LYS A 491 -73.28 8.28 46.12
CA LYS A 491 -73.92 9.41 46.82
C LYS A 491 -75.35 9.08 47.28
N LYS A 492 -76.15 8.39 46.47
CA LYS A 492 -77.49 7.91 46.87
C LYS A 492 -77.45 6.77 47.88
N VAL A 493 -76.44 5.90 47.82
CA VAL A 493 -76.26 4.77 48.76
C VAL A 493 -75.85 5.27 50.15
N THR A 494 -75.00 6.29 50.27
CA THR A 494 -74.71 6.90 51.58
C THR A 494 -75.96 7.54 52.20
N GLU A 495 -76.78 8.22 51.40
CA GLU A 495 -78.09 8.75 51.82
C GLU A 495 -79.07 7.64 52.27
N ALA A 496 -79.05 6.47 51.62
CA ALA A 496 -79.90 5.32 51.95
C ALA A 496 -79.40 4.52 53.18
N ALA A 497 -78.09 4.34 53.33
CA ALA A 497 -77.49 3.63 54.45
C ALA A 497 -77.77 4.32 55.80
N CYS A 498 -77.83 5.66 55.81
CA CYS A 498 -78.30 6.43 56.97
C CYS A 498 -79.76 6.09 57.37
N LYS A 499 -80.61 5.67 56.43
CA LYS A 499 -82.00 5.28 56.69
C LYS A 499 -82.12 3.82 57.12
N LEU A 500 -81.40 2.89 56.47
CA LEU A 500 -81.47 1.45 56.81
C LEU A 500 -81.09 1.18 58.27
N LYS A 501 -80.09 1.89 58.79
CA LYS A 501 -79.64 1.78 60.19
C LYS A 501 -80.71 2.19 61.22
N GLN A 502 -81.79 2.85 60.81
CA GLN A 502 -82.96 3.10 61.67
C GLN A 502 -83.91 1.89 61.73
N HIS A 503 -83.92 1.01 60.72
CA HIS A 503 -84.88 -0.08 60.57
C HIS A 503 -84.40 -1.45 61.08
N GLU A 504 -83.10 -1.77 60.99
CA GLU A 504 -82.58 -3.08 61.42
C GLU A 504 -82.84 -3.36 62.91
N ASN A 505 -82.85 -2.32 63.74
CA ASN A 505 -83.20 -2.36 65.17
C ASN A 505 -84.62 -2.89 65.48
N LEU A 506 -85.50 -3.07 64.48
CA LEU A 506 -86.86 -3.60 64.69
C LEU A 506 -86.99 -5.11 64.48
N LEU A 507 -86.17 -5.74 63.64
CA LEU A 507 -86.49 -7.04 63.03
C LEU A 507 -85.94 -8.28 63.77
N GLU A 508 -84.98 -8.12 64.68
CA GLU A 508 -84.44 -9.23 65.50
C GLU A 508 -85.48 -9.92 66.40
N THR A 509 -86.67 -9.33 66.55
CA THR A 509 -87.73 -9.79 67.46
C THR A 509 -88.57 -10.97 66.96
N VAL A 510 -88.55 -11.32 65.67
CA VAL A 510 -89.61 -12.17 65.04
C VAL A 510 -89.19 -13.62 64.72
N VAL A 511 -87.90 -13.94 64.69
CA VAL A 511 -87.40 -15.18 64.02
C VAL A 511 -87.54 -16.47 64.87
N SER A 512 -87.89 -16.38 66.15
CA SER A 512 -87.80 -17.47 67.13
C SER A 512 -88.83 -18.61 67.00
N GLU A 513 -89.93 -18.45 66.26
CA GLU A 513 -91.14 -19.28 66.49
C GLU A 513 -91.39 -20.46 65.52
N ARG A 514 -90.74 -20.53 64.35
CA ARG A 514 -91.24 -21.30 63.18
C ARG A 514 -91.06 -22.84 63.19
N ASN A 515 -90.07 -23.40 63.88
CA ASN A 515 -89.35 -24.60 63.38
C ASN A 515 -89.88 -26.02 63.74
N LEU A 516 -91.16 -26.24 64.08
CA LEU A 516 -91.55 -27.45 64.87
C LEU A 516 -92.10 -28.72 64.14
N TYR A 517 -92.66 -28.68 62.91
CA TYR A 517 -93.78 -29.62 62.58
C TYR A 517 -93.68 -30.72 61.45
N SER A 518 -92.60 -30.95 60.71
CA SER A 518 -92.72 -31.53 59.33
C SER A 518 -92.52 -33.07 59.06
N LYS A 519 -92.80 -34.04 59.97
CA LYS A 519 -92.10 -35.38 59.88
C LYS A 519 -92.82 -36.70 59.46
N ASN A 520 -94.15 -36.85 59.30
CA ASN A 520 -94.79 -38.19 59.35
C ASN A 520 -95.62 -38.67 58.12
N LEU A 521 -95.05 -38.99 56.93
CA LEU A 521 -95.83 -39.68 55.87
C LEU A 521 -95.04 -40.45 54.77
N ILE A 522 -94.98 -41.80 54.86
CA ILE A 522 -94.48 -42.75 53.83
C ILE A 522 -95.22 -44.11 53.97
N GLU A 523 -95.53 -44.85 52.88
CA GLU A 523 -95.35 -46.34 52.72
C GLU A 523 -96.04 -47.03 51.50
N THR A 524 -97.34 -46.82 51.26
CA THR A 524 -98.29 -47.95 51.06
C THR A 524 -98.62 -48.39 49.60
N GLN A 525 -97.67 -48.88 48.79
CA GLN A 525 -97.92 -49.10 47.33
C GLN A 525 -97.45 -50.43 46.63
N ILE A 526 -97.11 -51.54 47.30
CA ILE A 526 -96.29 -52.62 46.68
C ILE A 526 -97.02 -53.78 45.93
N ALA A 527 -98.36 -53.90 45.97
CA ALA A 527 -99.04 -55.16 45.53
C ALA A 527 -99.12 -55.45 44.01
N GLU A 528 -98.88 -54.48 43.13
CA GLU A 528 -99.25 -54.55 41.69
C GLU A 528 -98.35 -55.46 40.81
N MET A 529 -97.21 -55.90 41.34
CA MET A 529 -96.09 -56.44 40.55
C MET A 529 -96.31 -57.83 39.92
N LYS A 530 -97.17 -58.69 40.48
CA LYS A 530 -97.12 -60.15 40.20
C LYS A 530 -97.70 -60.61 38.86
N ARG A 531 -98.62 -59.87 38.22
CA ARG A 531 -99.27 -60.31 36.95
C ARG A 531 -98.39 -60.17 35.69
N LYS A 532 -97.36 -59.30 35.72
CA LYS A 532 -96.48 -59.01 34.56
C LYS A 532 -95.53 -60.17 34.19
N MET A 533 -95.32 -61.12 35.09
CA MET A 533 -94.25 -62.11 35.01
C MET A 533 -94.40 -63.16 33.88
N LYS A 534 -95.63 -63.47 33.43
CA LYS A 534 -95.88 -64.58 32.49
C LYS A 534 -95.65 -64.21 31.02
N THR A 535 -96.02 -62.98 30.61
CA THR A 535 -95.76 -62.46 29.26
C THR A 535 -94.26 -62.32 28.99
N MET A 536 -93.49 -62.01 30.05
CA MET A 536 -92.03 -61.90 30.02
C MET A 536 -91.35 -63.15 29.45
N ASN A 537 -91.82 -64.35 29.79
CA ASN A 537 -91.09 -65.59 29.52
C ASN A 537 -91.01 -65.94 28.02
N ASN A 538 -92.01 -65.57 27.22
CA ASN A 538 -91.99 -65.77 25.77
C ASN A 538 -91.22 -64.66 25.02
N GLN A 539 -90.97 -63.52 25.67
CA GLN A 539 -90.00 -62.54 25.17
C GLN A 539 -88.57 -63.02 25.44
N VAL A 540 -88.31 -63.66 26.59
CA VAL A 540 -86.97 -64.20 26.94
C VAL A 540 -86.42 -65.17 25.89
N THR A 541 -87.24 -66.01 25.26
CA THR A 541 -86.76 -66.94 24.22
C THR A 541 -86.35 -66.22 22.93
N ARG A 542 -87.18 -65.30 22.40
CA ARG A 542 -86.80 -64.49 21.23
C ARG A 542 -85.56 -63.62 21.50
N LEU A 543 -85.47 -63.06 22.69
CA LEU A 543 -84.31 -62.28 23.12
C LEU A 543 -83.04 -63.14 23.17
N ARG A 544 -83.10 -64.44 23.49
CA ARG A 544 -81.93 -65.33 23.44
C ARG A 544 -81.39 -65.53 22.02
N ASP A 545 -82.26 -65.74 21.04
CA ASP A 545 -81.84 -65.92 19.64
C ASP A 545 -81.27 -64.60 19.08
N GLU A 546 -81.87 -63.46 19.41
CA GLU A 546 -81.31 -62.13 19.11
C GLU A 546 -79.97 -61.87 19.82
N ILE A 547 -79.81 -62.31 21.07
CA ILE A 547 -78.55 -62.21 21.83
C ILE A 547 -77.47 -63.03 21.12
N SER A 548 -77.73 -64.28 20.76
CA SER A 548 -76.74 -65.13 20.07
C SER A 548 -76.33 -64.57 18.70
N GLY A 549 -77.29 -64.02 17.93
CA GLY A 549 -76.99 -63.30 16.69
C GLY A 549 -76.14 -62.04 16.92
N LYS A 550 -76.42 -61.28 17.98
CA LYS A 550 -75.63 -60.10 18.38
C LYS A 550 -74.24 -60.48 18.89
N GLU A 551 -74.09 -61.57 19.64
CA GLU A 551 -72.80 -62.09 20.12
C GLU A 551 -71.87 -62.47 18.95
N LEU A 552 -72.41 -63.12 17.90
CA LEU A 552 -71.67 -63.44 16.69
C LEU A 552 -71.25 -62.20 15.88
N ALA A 553 -72.06 -61.13 15.89
CA ALA A 553 -71.67 -59.84 15.31
C ALA A 553 -70.57 -59.17 16.16
N LEU A 554 -70.77 -59.10 17.49
CA LEU A 554 -69.82 -58.53 18.45
C LEU A 554 -68.44 -59.20 18.38
N ALA A 555 -68.39 -60.52 18.16
CA ALA A 555 -67.14 -61.26 18.00
C ALA A 555 -66.38 -60.85 16.71
N LYS A 556 -67.09 -60.57 15.60
CA LYS A 556 -66.49 -60.05 14.37
C LYS A 556 -66.03 -58.61 14.55
N ASP A 557 -66.87 -57.76 15.13
CA ASP A 557 -66.55 -56.36 15.41
C ASP A 557 -65.32 -56.25 16.33
N GLN A 558 -65.19 -57.11 17.35
CA GLN A 558 -64.00 -57.21 18.21
C GLN A 558 -62.75 -57.68 17.46
N GLN A 559 -62.88 -58.54 16.44
CA GLN A 559 -61.76 -58.97 15.61
C GLN A 559 -61.30 -57.86 14.66
N GLU A 560 -62.23 -57.12 14.06
CA GLU A 560 -61.92 -55.92 13.27
C GLU A 560 -61.33 -54.81 14.13
N HIS A 561 -61.87 -54.56 15.33
CA HIS A 561 -61.33 -53.58 16.28
C HIS A 561 -59.88 -53.88 16.65
N LYS A 562 -59.55 -55.14 16.99
CA LYS A 562 -58.17 -55.56 17.29
C LYS A 562 -57.23 -55.43 16.09
N ARG A 563 -57.75 -55.50 14.86
CA ARG A 563 -56.97 -55.25 13.65
C ARG A 563 -56.72 -53.75 13.46
N LEU A 564 -57.76 -52.94 13.59
CA LEU A 564 -57.68 -51.48 13.49
C LEU A 564 -56.81 -50.87 14.60
N GLU A 565 -56.82 -51.43 15.81
CA GLU A 565 -55.93 -51.03 16.91
C GLU A 565 -54.46 -51.22 16.53
N LYS A 566 -54.10 -52.38 15.97
CA LYS A 566 -52.73 -52.65 15.50
C LYS A 566 -52.32 -51.74 14.35
N GLU A 567 -53.21 -51.51 13.37
CA GLU A 567 -52.97 -50.58 12.27
C GLU A 567 -52.82 -49.12 12.78
N ASN A 568 -53.53 -48.75 13.85
CA ASN A 568 -53.43 -47.44 14.52
C ASN A 568 -52.13 -47.31 15.34
N GLU A 569 -51.68 -48.37 16.01
CA GLU A 569 -50.39 -48.43 16.70
C GLU A 569 -49.21 -48.29 15.71
N THR A 570 -49.24 -48.99 14.57
CA THR A 570 -48.21 -48.84 13.53
C THR A 570 -48.21 -47.43 12.94
N LEU A 571 -49.38 -46.87 12.62
CA LEU A 571 -49.49 -45.49 12.12
C LEU A 571 -49.03 -44.45 13.16
N LYS A 572 -49.24 -44.67 14.46
CA LYS A 572 -48.70 -43.81 15.52
C LYS A 572 -47.17 -43.86 15.59
N ALA A 573 -46.57 -45.04 15.44
CA ALA A 573 -45.12 -45.20 15.43
C ALA A 573 -44.48 -44.52 14.20
N GLU A 574 -45.06 -44.71 13.01
CA GLU A 574 -44.64 -44.01 11.78
C GLU A 574 -44.77 -42.48 11.92
N LEU A 575 -45.87 -42.01 12.50
CA LEU A 575 -46.12 -40.58 12.73
C LEU A 575 -45.16 -39.97 13.78
N GLN A 576 -44.72 -40.75 14.77
CA GLN A 576 -43.64 -40.34 15.68
C GLN A 576 -42.29 -40.27 14.97
N LEU A 577 -41.94 -41.25 14.14
CA LEU A 577 -40.70 -41.26 13.37
C LEU A 577 -40.61 -40.05 12.42
N ILE A 578 -41.69 -39.76 11.68
CA ILE A 578 -41.78 -38.60 10.77
C ILE A 578 -41.70 -37.28 11.54
N LYS A 579 -42.25 -37.18 12.75
CA LYS A 579 -42.10 -35.99 13.60
C LYS A 579 -40.65 -35.75 14.02
N LEU A 580 -39.92 -36.81 14.37
CA LEU A 580 -38.52 -36.73 14.79
C LEU A 580 -37.64 -36.25 13.63
N GLN A 581 -37.83 -36.83 12.43
CA GLN A 581 -37.20 -36.37 11.18
C GLN A 581 -37.57 -34.92 10.82
N LEU A 582 -38.80 -34.48 11.09
CA LEU A 582 -39.22 -33.10 10.89
C LEU A 582 -38.52 -32.13 11.87
N GLU A 583 -38.22 -32.55 13.10
CA GLU A 583 -37.49 -31.73 14.07
C GLU A 583 -36.00 -31.66 13.77
N GLU A 584 -35.38 -32.77 13.36
CA GLU A 584 -33.99 -32.80 12.88
C GLU A 584 -33.79 -31.91 11.64
N THR A 585 -34.68 -32.01 10.65
CA THR A 585 -34.62 -31.17 9.45
C THR A 585 -34.87 -29.69 9.74
N LYS A 586 -35.75 -29.35 10.69
CA LYS A 586 -35.91 -27.96 11.17
C LYS A 586 -34.64 -27.43 11.83
N GLN A 587 -34.01 -28.21 12.73
CA GLN A 587 -32.76 -27.80 13.38
C GLN A 587 -31.63 -27.57 12.35
N CYS A 588 -31.54 -28.42 11.31
CA CYS A 588 -30.61 -28.24 10.20
C CYS A 588 -30.91 -26.98 9.36
N VAL A 589 -32.18 -26.69 9.07
CA VAL A 589 -32.58 -25.46 8.36
C VAL A 589 -32.27 -24.21 9.19
N ASP A 590 -32.49 -24.25 10.51
CA ASP A 590 -32.23 -23.09 11.37
C ASP A 590 -30.73 -22.88 11.60
N SER A 591 -29.91 -23.93 11.71
CA SER A 591 -28.45 -23.78 11.74
C SER A 591 -27.94 -23.15 10.43
N GLN A 592 -28.39 -23.64 9.26
CA GLN A 592 -28.07 -23.06 7.95
C GLN A 592 -28.50 -21.59 7.82
N LYS A 593 -29.67 -21.19 8.35
CA LYS A 593 -30.07 -19.76 8.40
C LYS A 593 -29.09 -18.91 9.21
N THR A 594 -28.63 -19.39 10.38
CA THR A 594 -27.64 -18.64 11.17
C THR A 594 -26.31 -18.51 10.46
N GLU A 595 -25.91 -19.53 9.68
CA GLU A 595 -24.68 -19.49 8.89
C GLU A 595 -24.82 -18.56 7.68
N GLN A 596 -25.96 -18.58 6.98
CA GLN A 596 -26.28 -17.61 5.94
C GLN A 596 -26.22 -16.17 6.46
N GLN A 597 -26.78 -15.89 7.65
CA GLN A 597 -26.72 -14.57 8.28
C GLN A 597 -25.28 -14.14 8.62
N LYS A 598 -24.44 -15.06 9.11
CA LYS A 598 -23.01 -14.79 9.36
C LYS A 598 -22.26 -14.47 8.07
N LEU A 599 -22.45 -15.28 7.02
CA LEU A 599 -21.83 -15.07 5.71
C LEU A 599 -22.28 -13.75 5.08
N GLN A 600 -23.56 -13.42 5.16
CA GLN A 600 -24.10 -12.18 4.62
C GLN A 600 -23.60 -10.95 5.37
N LYS A 601 -23.34 -11.05 6.68
CA LYS A 601 -22.65 -10.01 7.44
C LYS A 601 -21.19 -9.86 6.99
N ILE A 602 -20.45 -10.96 6.85
CA ILE A 602 -19.04 -10.94 6.37
C ILE A 602 -18.94 -10.28 4.99
N ILE A 603 -19.88 -10.56 4.07
CA ILE A 603 -19.95 -9.91 2.76
C ILE A 603 -20.18 -8.40 2.92
N SER A 604 -21.14 -7.97 3.75
CA SER A 604 -21.41 -6.56 4.01
C SER A 604 -20.22 -5.82 4.63
N ASP A 605 -19.50 -6.46 5.54
CA ASP A 605 -18.31 -5.89 6.19
C ASP A 605 -17.16 -5.76 5.16
N ALA A 606 -16.95 -6.79 4.31
CA ALA A 606 -15.95 -6.77 3.24
C ALA A 606 -16.26 -5.73 2.12
N ASP A 607 -17.52 -5.57 1.75
CA ASP A 607 -17.95 -4.52 0.80
C ASP A 607 -17.70 -3.12 1.39
N ALA A 608 -17.99 -2.93 2.68
CA ALA A 608 -17.69 -1.68 3.38
C ALA A 608 -16.18 -1.37 3.37
N GLU A 609 -15.34 -2.34 3.74
CA GLU A 609 -13.88 -2.21 3.66
C GLU A 609 -13.40 -1.89 2.23
N GLN A 610 -13.94 -2.57 1.21
CA GLN A 610 -13.59 -2.30 -0.19
C GLN A 610 -13.91 -0.85 -0.59
N THR A 611 -15.06 -0.30 -0.18
CA THR A 611 -15.39 1.11 -0.46
C THR A 611 -14.49 2.09 0.30
N GLN A 612 -14.05 1.73 1.51
CA GLN A 612 -13.11 2.55 2.29
C GLN A 612 -11.71 2.56 1.68
N GLN A 613 -11.20 1.40 1.25
CA GLN A 613 -9.92 1.28 0.53
C GLN A 613 -9.93 2.06 -0.80
N LYS A 614 -11.03 2.03 -1.56
CA LYS A 614 -11.20 2.84 -2.78
C LYS A 614 -11.08 4.34 -2.49
N LYS A 615 -11.76 4.85 -1.44
CA LYS A 615 -11.66 6.26 -1.02
C LYS A 615 -10.26 6.66 -0.58
N GLN A 616 -9.54 5.77 0.11
CA GLN A 616 -8.14 5.99 0.49
C GLN A 616 -7.23 6.06 -0.74
N LEU A 617 -7.41 5.15 -1.72
CA LEU A 617 -6.67 5.17 -2.99
C LEU A 617 -6.93 6.48 -3.76
N GLU A 618 -8.18 6.94 -3.84
CA GLU A 618 -8.54 8.22 -4.46
C GLU A 618 -7.94 9.43 -3.72
N GLN A 619 -7.77 9.35 -2.40
CA GLN A 619 -7.06 10.38 -1.63
C GLN A 619 -5.55 10.37 -1.95
N VAL A 620 -4.89 9.21 -1.91
CA VAL A 620 -3.46 9.07 -2.24
C VAL A 620 -3.17 9.51 -3.68
N ILE A 621 -4.07 9.24 -4.63
CA ILE A 621 -3.98 9.73 -6.01
C ILE A 621 -4.04 11.26 -6.04
N ARG A 622 -4.97 11.90 -5.32
CA ARG A 622 -5.07 13.37 -5.25
C ARG A 622 -3.85 14.01 -4.59
N GLU A 623 -3.32 13.40 -3.53
CA GLU A 623 -2.09 13.84 -2.86
C GLU A 623 -0.87 13.71 -3.79
N ARG A 624 -0.70 12.56 -4.45
CA ARG A 624 0.32 12.34 -5.50
C ARG A 624 0.23 13.39 -6.60
N ASP A 625 -0.97 13.69 -7.09
CA ASP A 625 -1.16 14.63 -8.20
C ASP A 625 -0.91 16.09 -7.76
N SER A 626 -1.21 16.43 -6.51
CA SER A 626 -0.85 17.72 -5.91
C SER A 626 0.68 17.86 -5.75
N LEU A 627 1.33 16.85 -5.18
CA LEU A 627 2.80 16.83 -5.04
C LEU A 627 3.50 16.81 -6.40
N GLY A 628 2.94 16.11 -7.39
CA GLY A 628 3.44 16.09 -8.77
C GLY A 628 3.39 17.47 -9.42
N LYS A 629 2.30 18.23 -9.22
CA LYS A 629 2.18 19.63 -9.68
C LYS A 629 3.18 20.54 -8.97
N GLN A 630 3.37 20.40 -7.66
CA GLN A 630 4.35 21.18 -6.90
C GLN A 630 5.78 20.89 -7.34
N LEU A 631 6.15 19.61 -7.51
CA LEU A 631 7.46 19.20 -8.01
C LEU A 631 7.72 19.70 -9.43
N LEU A 632 6.71 19.67 -10.31
CA LEU A 632 6.83 20.22 -11.65
C LEU A 632 7.08 21.74 -11.61
N HIS A 633 6.31 22.48 -10.81
CA HIS A 633 6.50 23.91 -10.64
C HIS A 633 7.89 24.27 -10.10
N SER A 634 8.36 23.61 -9.04
CA SER A 634 9.72 23.85 -8.51
C SER A 634 10.82 23.40 -9.47
N ASN A 635 10.55 22.44 -10.36
CA ASN A 635 11.48 22.10 -11.44
C ASN A 635 11.53 23.19 -12.52
N ASP A 636 10.39 23.77 -12.87
CA ASP A 636 10.31 24.89 -13.82
C ASP A 636 10.98 26.15 -13.24
N GLU A 637 10.77 26.47 -11.97
CA GLU A 637 11.51 27.52 -11.23
C GLU A 637 13.02 27.26 -11.26
N ARG A 638 13.45 26.00 -11.03
CA ARG A 638 14.86 25.61 -11.07
C ARG A 638 15.47 25.77 -12.47
N THR A 639 14.75 25.43 -13.53
CA THR A 639 15.25 25.65 -14.91
C THR A 639 15.36 27.14 -15.24
N LEU A 640 14.36 27.96 -14.89
CA LEU A 640 14.41 29.43 -14.97
C LEU A 640 15.61 30.02 -14.21
N LEU A 641 15.92 29.51 -13.02
CA LEU A 641 17.09 29.93 -12.24
C LEU A 641 18.40 29.54 -12.93
N TYR A 642 18.52 28.34 -13.50
CA TYR A 642 19.70 27.94 -14.27
C TYR A 642 19.89 28.80 -15.53
N GLU A 643 18.81 29.14 -16.25
CA GLU A 643 18.88 30.05 -17.39
C GLU A 643 19.32 31.46 -16.95
N LYS A 644 18.77 31.98 -15.85
CA LYS A 644 19.16 33.28 -15.29
C LYS A 644 20.65 33.31 -14.88
N ILE A 645 21.15 32.25 -14.25
CA ILE A 645 22.57 32.09 -13.90
C ILE A 645 23.43 32.06 -15.18
N ARG A 646 23.04 31.28 -16.20
CA ARG A 646 23.74 31.19 -17.48
C ARG A 646 23.81 32.54 -18.21
N ILE A 647 22.72 33.32 -18.19
CA ILE A 647 22.68 34.68 -18.76
C ILE A 647 23.62 35.60 -17.96
N GLN A 648 23.57 35.58 -16.63
CA GLN A 648 24.46 36.37 -15.78
C GLN A 648 25.94 36.01 -15.97
N GLN A 649 26.28 34.72 -16.08
CA GLN A 649 27.64 34.27 -16.41
C GLN A 649 28.11 34.77 -17.78
N SER A 650 27.22 34.78 -18.79
CA SER A 650 27.53 35.34 -20.11
C SER A 650 27.79 36.86 -20.06
N ILE A 651 27.00 37.60 -19.28
CA ILE A 651 27.17 39.04 -19.06
C ILE A 651 28.49 39.32 -18.32
N LEU A 652 28.79 38.58 -17.25
CA LEU A 652 30.04 38.70 -16.50
C LEU A 652 31.26 38.38 -17.38
N SER A 653 31.21 37.31 -18.18
CA SER A 653 32.29 36.95 -19.11
C SER A 653 32.57 38.05 -20.16
N LYS A 654 31.51 38.69 -20.69
CA LYS A 654 31.64 39.86 -21.57
C LYS A 654 32.20 41.09 -20.83
N GLY A 655 31.75 41.33 -19.60
CA GLY A 655 32.25 42.40 -18.73
C GLY A 655 33.74 42.25 -18.45
N ASP A 656 34.18 41.06 -18.03
CA ASP A 656 35.59 40.71 -17.80
C ASP A 656 36.44 40.90 -19.06
N PHE A 657 35.92 40.51 -20.23
CA PHE A 657 36.61 40.69 -21.50
C PHE A 657 36.82 42.18 -21.81
N HIS A 658 35.76 43.00 -21.71
CA HIS A 658 35.88 44.44 -21.93
C HIS A 658 36.74 45.13 -20.87
N TYR A 659 36.70 44.70 -19.61
CA TYR A 659 37.56 45.20 -18.56
C TYR A 659 39.04 44.91 -18.83
N LYS A 660 39.37 43.68 -19.28
CA LYS A 660 40.73 43.31 -19.72
C LYS A 660 41.19 44.14 -20.91
N GLN A 661 40.32 44.39 -21.90
CA GLN A 661 40.62 45.30 -23.01
C GLN A 661 40.97 46.71 -22.49
N ARG A 662 40.19 47.28 -21.57
CA ARG A 662 40.46 48.61 -20.99
C ARG A 662 41.73 48.66 -20.14
N ILE A 663 42.10 47.58 -19.46
CA ILE A 663 43.41 47.48 -18.79
C ILE A 663 44.55 47.55 -19.79
N GLU A 664 44.45 46.84 -20.93
CA GLU A 664 45.50 46.86 -21.95
C GLU A 664 45.54 48.22 -22.69
N ASP A 665 44.39 48.85 -22.99
CA ASP A 665 44.33 50.24 -23.48
C ASP A 665 45.09 51.20 -22.54
N ILE A 666 44.82 51.11 -21.23
CA ILE A 666 45.49 51.92 -20.20
C ILE A 666 46.99 51.62 -20.16
N ARG A 667 47.40 50.37 -20.36
CA ARG A 667 48.81 49.97 -20.42
C ARG A 667 49.51 50.55 -21.65
N LEU A 668 48.88 50.48 -22.82
CA LEU A 668 49.38 51.06 -24.07
C LEU A 668 49.50 52.58 -23.96
N LEU A 669 48.48 53.26 -23.42
CA LEU A 669 48.53 54.70 -23.14
C LEU A 669 49.64 55.06 -22.15
N LYS A 670 49.86 54.27 -21.09
CA LYS A 670 51.00 54.46 -20.16
C LYS A 670 52.35 54.28 -20.85
N LEU A 671 52.47 53.38 -21.84
CA LEU A 671 53.69 53.22 -22.64
C LEU A 671 53.91 54.41 -23.59
N GLU A 672 52.86 54.89 -24.26
CA GLU A 672 52.97 56.05 -25.15
C GLU A 672 53.28 57.34 -24.35
N ILE A 673 52.69 57.52 -23.15
CA ILE A 673 53.09 58.62 -22.23
C ILE A 673 54.57 58.51 -21.87
N LYS A 674 55.10 57.31 -21.59
CA LYS A 674 56.55 57.11 -21.33
C LYS A 674 57.39 57.44 -22.57
N ARG A 675 56.94 57.07 -23.77
CA ARG A 675 57.61 57.39 -25.04
C ARG A 675 57.62 58.89 -25.33
N LEU A 676 56.49 59.57 -25.18
CA LEU A 676 56.35 61.02 -25.35
C LEU A 676 57.19 61.79 -24.32
N ARG A 677 57.22 61.36 -23.05
CA ARG A 677 58.11 61.93 -22.03
C ARG A 677 59.60 61.75 -22.38
N ARG A 678 60.00 60.58 -22.90
CA ARG A 678 61.37 60.36 -23.41
C ARG A 678 61.68 61.25 -24.61
N LYS A 679 60.76 61.36 -25.59
CA LYS A 679 60.91 62.22 -26.77
C LYS A 679 61.04 63.69 -26.36
N LYS A 680 60.21 64.16 -25.42
CA LYS A 680 60.33 65.51 -24.83
C LYS A 680 61.70 65.69 -24.18
N SER A 681 62.13 64.78 -23.30
CA SER A 681 63.43 64.89 -22.63
C SER A 681 64.63 64.89 -23.59
N ILE A 682 64.54 64.21 -24.74
CA ILE A 682 65.56 64.31 -25.80
C ILE A 682 65.49 65.68 -26.48
N LEU A 683 64.31 66.18 -26.81
CA LEU A 683 64.12 67.51 -27.42
C LEU A 683 64.58 68.65 -26.50
N ASP A 684 64.24 68.58 -25.21
CA ASP A 684 64.68 69.50 -24.16
C ASP A 684 66.22 69.53 -24.05
N LYS A 685 66.90 68.39 -24.29
CA LYS A 685 68.37 68.31 -24.34
C LYS A 685 68.99 68.84 -25.64
N THR A 686 68.27 68.78 -26.77
CA THR A 686 68.74 69.37 -28.05
C THR A 686 68.48 70.87 -28.15
N LEU A 687 67.59 71.41 -27.32
CA LEU A 687 67.24 72.83 -27.25
C LEU A 687 68.47 73.75 -27.00
N PRO A 688 69.34 73.52 -25.98
CA PRO A 688 70.53 74.36 -25.78
C PRO A 688 71.49 74.35 -26.98
N ASN A 689 71.69 73.22 -27.65
CA ASN A 689 72.49 73.19 -28.89
C ASN A 689 71.93 74.12 -29.98
N THR A 690 70.62 74.40 -30.01
CA THR A 690 70.05 75.38 -30.96
C THR A 690 70.34 76.83 -30.57
N GLU A 691 70.60 77.12 -29.29
CA GLU A 691 71.06 78.43 -28.84
C GLU A 691 72.55 78.61 -29.10
N GLU A 692 73.37 77.59 -28.86
CA GLU A 692 74.79 77.55 -29.26
C GLU A 692 74.94 77.73 -30.76
N LEU A 693 74.21 76.97 -31.58
CA LEU A 693 74.20 77.12 -33.04
C LEU A 693 73.70 78.51 -33.49
N ARG A 694 72.78 79.15 -32.75
CA ARG A 694 72.40 80.56 -33.03
C ARG A 694 73.53 81.53 -32.70
N GLN A 695 74.25 81.33 -31.59
CA GLN A 695 75.40 82.15 -31.23
C GLN A 695 76.55 81.98 -32.24
N GLU A 696 76.83 80.75 -32.67
CA GLU A 696 77.78 80.46 -33.76
C GLU A 696 77.32 81.09 -35.08
N LEU A 697 76.03 81.02 -35.42
CA LEU A 697 75.48 81.65 -36.62
C LEU A 697 75.62 83.18 -36.57
N PHE A 698 75.33 83.82 -35.43
CA PHE A 698 75.61 85.25 -35.24
C PHE A 698 77.11 85.57 -35.28
N HIS A 699 77.96 84.71 -34.73
CA HIS A 699 79.41 84.86 -34.77
C HIS A 699 79.93 84.77 -36.21
N LEU A 700 79.49 83.76 -36.97
CA LEU A 700 79.79 83.57 -38.39
C LEU A 700 79.20 84.68 -39.25
N GLN A 701 78.00 85.20 -38.97
CA GLN A 701 77.46 86.39 -39.64
C GLN A 701 78.30 87.63 -39.37
N ARG A 702 78.81 87.80 -38.14
CA ARG A 702 79.68 88.92 -37.77
C ARG A 702 81.09 88.77 -38.36
N GLN A 703 81.63 87.56 -38.44
CA GLN A 703 82.85 87.24 -39.18
C GLN A 703 82.65 87.48 -40.67
N LEU A 704 81.55 87.00 -41.27
CA LEU A 704 81.20 87.23 -42.67
C LEU A 704 81.02 88.71 -42.97
N LEU A 705 80.45 89.51 -42.07
CA LEU A 705 80.36 90.97 -42.22
C LEU A 705 81.74 91.62 -42.16
N ARG A 706 82.64 91.19 -41.26
CA ARG A 706 84.03 91.65 -41.19
C ARG A 706 84.83 91.24 -42.43
N GLU A 707 84.68 90.02 -42.90
CA GLU A 707 85.33 89.54 -44.12
C GLU A 707 84.69 90.13 -45.37
N ARG A 708 83.41 90.53 -45.36
CA ARG A 708 82.79 91.33 -46.43
C ARG A 708 83.27 92.79 -46.43
N THR A 709 83.46 93.44 -45.28
CA THR A 709 84.07 94.77 -45.27
C THR A 709 85.56 94.71 -45.59
N ARG A 710 86.28 93.69 -45.09
CA ARG A 710 87.67 93.42 -45.48
C ARG A 710 87.78 93.12 -46.97
N ASN A 711 86.92 92.27 -47.53
CA ASN A 711 86.89 91.98 -48.95
C ASN A 711 86.38 93.17 -49.77
N SER A 712 85.51 94.04 -49.25
CA SER A 712 85.16 95.30 -49.91
C SER A 712 86.33 96.28 -49.95
N VAL A 713 87.12 96.39 -48.87
CA VAL A 713 88.34 97.21 -48.82
C VAL A 713 89.44 96.60 -49.70
N LEU A 714 89.58 95.27 -49.67
CA LEU A 714 90.50 94.56 -50.56
C LEU A 714 90.04 94.61 -52.01
N GLU A 715 88.75 94.54 -52.34
CA GLU A 715 88.22 94.76 -53.68
C GLU A 715 88.44 96.20 -54.12
N GLU A 716 88.37 97.17 -53.22
CA GLU A 716 88.69 98.56 -53.52
C GLU A 716 90.19 98.80 -53.76
N GLN A 717 91.06 98.05 -53.07
CA GLN A 717 92.52 98.01 -53.29
C GLN A 717 92.96 97.06 -54.42
N LEU A 718 92.12 96.10 -54.80
CA LEU A 718 92.28 95.12 -55.87
C LEU A 718 91.36 95.43 -57.05
N LYS A 719 90.86 96.68 -57.20
CA LYS A 719 90.23 97.15 -58.44
C LYS A 719 91.30 97.08 -59.54
N PRO A 720 91.34 96.03 -60.38
CA PRO A 720 92.50 95.79 -61.20
C PRO A 720 92.27 96.51 -62.53
N ILE A 721 93.18 97.42 -62.85
CA ILE A 721 93.40 97.80 -64.24
C ILE A 721 93.84 96.51 -64.97
N ASN A 722 92.98 96.01 -65.86
CA ASN A 722 93.11 94.82 -66.73
C ASN A 722 92.51 93.47 -66.24
N ILE A 723 91.21 93.30 -66.52
CA ILE A 723 90.64 92.30 -67.45
C ILE A 723 91.31 90.88 -67.52
N HIS A 724 90.50 89.86 -67.14
CA HIS A 724 90.61 88.40 -67.37
C HIS A 724 91.62 87.56 -66.55
N ARG A 725 91.10 86.57 -65.79
CA ARG A 725 91.19 85.12 -66.12
C ARG A 725 90.31 84.23 -65.21
N TRP A 726 89.20 83.70 -65.71
CA TRP A 726 88.51 82.57 -65.05
C TRP A 726 89.17 81.24 -65.43
N ARG A 727 89.17 80.28 -64.50
CA ARG A 727 89.58 78.88 -64.70
C ARG A 727 88.52 77.98 -64.07
N GLN A 728 87.91 77.09 -64.86
CA GLN A 728 87.07 76.01 -64.32
C GLN A 728 87.94 74.99 -63.55
N LEU A 729 87.39 74.47 -62.45
CA LEU A 729 87.96 73.35 -61.70
C LEU A 729 87.18 72.08 -62.04
N GLU A 730 87.90 70.98 -62.24
CA GLU A 730 87.32 69.68 -62.59
C GLU A 730 86.83 68.96 -61.33
N GLY A 731 85.52 68.75 -61.23
CA GLY A 731 84.88 68.00 -60.16
C GLY A 731 83.39 67.85 -60.46
N SER A 732 82.97 66.66 -60.89
CA SER A 732 81.58 66.37 -61.28
C SER A 732 80.85 65.60 -60.19
N ASP A 733 79.67 66.07 -59.80
CA ASP A 733 78.72 65.32 -58.96
C ASP A 733 78.27 64.01 -59.65
N PRO A 734 77.89 62.96 -58.88
CA PRO A 734 77.35 61.72 -59.43
C PRO A 734 76.15 61.97 -60.33
N GLY A 735 76.21 61.47 -61.57
CA GLY A 735 75.19 61.73 -62.58
C GLY A 735 73.80 61.25 -62.15
N LYS A 736 72.75 62.04 -62.48
CA LYS A 736 71.34 61.72 -62.18
C LYS A 736 70.95 60.27 -62.52
N TYR A 737 71.56 59.68 -63.53
CA TYR A 737 71.37 58.29 -63.94
C TYR A 737 71.70 57.26 -62.83
N GLU A 738 72.75 57.47 -62.03
CA GLU A 738 73.13 56.53 -60.96
C GLU A 738 72.12 56.57 -59.80
N LEU A 739 71.65 57.76 -59.45
CA LEU A 739 70.56 57.97 -58.50
C LEU A 739 69.25 57.32 -58.99
N ILE A 740 68.90 57.49 -60.27
CA ILE A 740 67.72 56.84 -60.88
C ILE A 740 67.85 55.31 -60.85
N ARG A 741 69.03 54.75 -61.17
CA ARG A 741 69.32 53.31 -61.04
C ARG A 741 69.13 52.83 -59.59
N LYS A 742 69.60 53.58 -58.59
CA LYS A 742 69.40 53.27 -57.18
C LYS A 742 67.91 53.23 -56.82
N ILE A 743 67.15 54.26 -57.19
CA ILE A 743 65.70 54.35 -56.96
C ILE A 743 64.97 53.17 -57.59
N GLN A 744 65.23 52.86 -58.87
CA GLN A 744 64.60 51.74 -59.57
C GLN A 744 64.94 50.38 -58.93
N SER A 745 66.18 50.18 -58.47
CA SER A 745 66.55 48.94 -57.75
C SER A 745 65.82 48.78 -56.42
N LEU A 746 65.60 49.88 -55.68
CA LEU A 746 64.86 49.89 -54.43
C LEU A 746 63.37 49.67 -54.65
N GLN A 747 62.78 50.30 -55.68
CA GLN A 747 61.39 50.10 -56.08
C GLN A 747 61.10 48.64 -56.47
N LYS A 748 61.95 48.03 -57.30
CA LYS A 748 61.82 46.60 -57.65
C LYS A 748 61.90 45.69 -56.41
N ARG A 749 62.78 46.00 -55.46
CA ARG A 749 62.92 45.24 -54.22
C ARG A 749 61.74 45.44 -53.26
N LEU A 750 61.11 46.62 -53.29
CA LEU A 750 59.89 46.92 -52.55
C LEU A 750 58.70 46.13 -53.11
N ILE A 751 58.50 46.16 -54.44
CA ILE A 751 57.41 45.45 -55.14
C ILE A 751 57.49 43.94 -54.90
N ALA A 752 58.69 43.35 -55.01
CA ALA A 752 58.88 41.94 -54.68
C ALA A 752 58.54 41.63 -53.21
N LYS A 753 58.85 42.55 -52.28
CA LYS A 753 58.55 42.38 -50.85
C LYS A 753 57.08 42.61 -50.49
N THR A 754 56.33 43.38 -51.27
CA THR A 754 54.87 43.48 -51.10
C THR A 754 54.17 42.24 -51.66
N GLN A 755 54.62 41.69 -52.80
CA GLN A 755 54.11 40.43 -53.35
C GLN A 755 54.35 39.25 -52.40
N ASP A 756 55.57 39.11 -51.84
CA ASP A 756 55.87 38.13 -50.79
C ASP A 756 54.94 38.20 -49.56
N LEU A 757 54.35 39.38 -49.31
CA LEU A 757 53.49 39.65 -48.16
C LEU A 757 52.03 39.30 -48.49
N GLU A 758 51.55 39.71 -49.66
CA GLU A 758 50.23 39.35 -50.20
C GLU A 758 50.06 37.81 -50.34
N GLU A 759 51.07 37.11 -50.85
CA GLU A 759 51.06 35.63 -50.93
C GLU A 759 50.95 34.98 -49.54
N ARG A 760 51.61 35.57 -48.52
CA ARG A 760 51.55 35.07 -47.14
C ARG A 760 50.23 35.38 -46.46
N GLU A 761 49.62 36.52 -46.74
CA GLU A 761 48.29 36.87 -46.24
C GLU A 761 47.21 35.95 -46.84
N LEU A 762 47.30 35.63 -48.13
CA LEU A 762 46.41 34.65 -48.78
C LEU A 762 46.52 33.26 -48.14
N LEU A 763 47.75 32.75 -47.97
CA LEU A 763 47.99 31.48 -47.28
C LEU A 763 47.46 31.49 -45.83
N LEU A 764 47.57 32.61 -45.13
CA LEU A 764 47.07 32.73 -43.76
C LEU A 764 45.53 32.71 -43.72
N GLN A 765 44.86 33.41 -44.64
CA GLN A 765 43.39 33.34 -44.79
C GLN A 765 42.89 31.94 -45.14
N GLU A 766 43.60 31.18 -45.97
CA GLU A 766 43.27 29.78 -46.26
C GLU A 766 43.40 28.89 -45.02
N LYS A 767 44.47 29.06 -44.21
CA LYS A 767 44.65 28.33 -42.96
C LYS A 767 43.62 28.70 -41.90
N GLU A 768 43.20 29.97 -41.83
CA GLU A 768 42.12 30.41 -40.94
C GLU A 768 40.76 29.80 -41.34
N LYS A 769 40.42 29.77 -42.63
CA LYS A 769 39.21 29.09 -43.12
C LYS A 769 39.22 27.61 -42.75
N LEU A 770 40.30 26.89 -43.06
CA LEU A 770 40.47 25.48 -42.70
C LEU A 770 40.38 25.25 -41.18
N TYR A 771 40.94 26.14 -40.36
CA TYR A 771 40.84 26.06 -38.90
C TYR A 771 39.39 26.25 -38.41
N VAL A 772 38.65 27.21 -38.97
CA VAL A 772 37.23 27.43 -38.64
C VAL A 772 36.36 26.26 -39.10
N GLU A 773 36.63 25.67 -40.26
CA GLU A 773 35.94 24.47 -40.76
C GLU A 773 36.22 23.25 -39.89
N LEU A 774 37.48 22.97 -39.56
CA LEU A 774 37.87 21.92 -38.62
C LEU A 774 37.23 22.11 -37.23
N LYS A 775 37.14 23.35 -36.75
CA LYS A 775 36.47 23.68 -35.48
C LYS A 775 34.96 23.44 -35.54
N HIS A 776 34.30 23.71 -36.67
CA HIS A 776 32.89 23.37 -36.88
C HIS A 776 32.66 21.85 -37.01
N ILE A 777 33.59 21.11 -37.63
CA ILE A 777 33.53 19.65 -37.73
C ILE A 777 33.71 19.02 -36.33
N LEU A 778 34.70 19.47 -35.55
CA LEU A 778 34.90 19.02 -34.17
C LEU A 778 33.70 19.36 -33.27
N ALA A 779 33.10 20.54 -33.40
CA ALA A 779 31.89 20.91 -32.67
C ALA A 779 30.63 20.11 -33.09
N ARG A 780 30.67 19.41 -34.24
CA ARG A 780 29.64 18.49 -34.71
C ARG A 780 29.91 17.03 -34.36
N GLN A 781 31.09 16.70 -33.81
CA GLN A 781 31.35 15.34 -33.34
C GLN A 781 30.65 15.12 -31.99
N PRO A 782 29.87 14.04 -31.84
CA PRO A 782 29.30 13.68 -30.54
C PRO A 782 30.41 13.44 -29.51
N GLY A 783 30.24 14.00 -28.30
CA GLY A 783 31.19 13.81 -27.20
C GLY A 783 31.29 12.33 -26.75
N PRO A 784 32.27 11.99 -25.90
CA PRO A 784 32.52 10.61 -25.48
C PRO A 784 31.28 9.92 -24.89
N GLU A 785 30.44 10.62 -24.11
CA GLU A 785 29.17 10.09 -23.60
C GLU A 785 28.21 9.62 -24.73
N ALA A 786 28.15 10.36 -25.84
CA ALA A 786 27.29 10.01 -26.96
C ALA A 786 27.88 8.86 -27.80
N ALA A 787 29.21 8.68 -27.80
CA ALA A 787 29.84 7.48 -28.34
C ALA A 787 29.54 6.24 -27.47
N GLU A 788 29.58 6.37 -26.14
CA GLU A 788 29.20 5.29 -25.20
C GLU A 788 27.71 4.93 -25.30
N GLN A 789 26.82 5.92 -25.35
CA GLN A 789 25.39 5.71 -25.56
C GLN A 789 25.12 5.00 -26.90
N LEU A 790 25.79 5.43 -27.99
CA LEU A 790 25.66 4.78 -29.29
C LEU A 790 26.22 3.35 -29.29
N GLN A 791 27.29 3.08 -28.54
CA GLN A 791 27.80 1.73 -28.31
C GLN A 791 26.76 0.87 -27.55
N GLN A 792 26.18 1.37 -26.46
CA GLN A 792 25.12 0.68 -25.71
C GLN A 792 23.90 0.37 -26.60
N CYS A 793 23.45 1.34 -27.41
CA CYS A 793 22.39 1.11 -28.40
C CYS A 793 22.77 0.04 -29.43
N GLN A 794 24.02 0.02 -29.93
CA GLN A 794 24.50 -1.04 -30.83
C GLN A 794 24.49 -2.42 -30.15
N TRP A 795 24.87 -2.53 -28.88
CA TRP A 795 24.77 -3.79 -28.12
C TRP A 795 23.32 -4.26 -27.99
N THR A 796 22.40 -3.35 -27.64
CA THR A 796 20.96 -3.67 -27.56
C THR A 796 20.38 -4.09 -28.91
N ILE A 797 20.75 -3.41 -30.00
CA ILE A 797 20.33 -3.77 -31.36
C ILE A 797 20.89 -5.14 -31.76
N ARG A 798 22.16 -5.45 -31.45
CA ARG A 798 22.75 -6.78 -31.72
C ARG A 798 22.03 -7.88 -30.97
N ASP A 799 21.69 -7.68 -29.70
CA ASP A 799 20.97 -8.69 -28.90
C ASP A 799 19.52 -8.89 -29.36
N ARG A 800 18.81 -7.79 -29.68
CA ARG A 800 17.50 -7.86 -30.33
C ARG A 800 17.56 -8.55 -31.69
N THR A 801 18.61 -8.32 -32.48
CA THR A 801 18.81 -8.98 -33.78
C THR A 801 19.05 -10.48 -33.63
N LYS A 802 19.78 -10.93 -32.59
CA LYS A 802 19.93 -12.36 -32.27
C LYS A 802 18.58 -13.01 -31.96
N LYS A 803 17.77 -12.39 -31.09
CA LYS A 803 16.42 -12.85 -30.73
C LYS A 803 15.50 -12.90 -31.95
N LEU A 804 15.55 -11.88 -32.81
CA LEU A 804 14.76 -11.82 -34.04
C LEU A 804 15.19 -12.89 -35.07
N LYS A 805 16.50 -13.21 -35.16
CA LYS A 805 16.99 -14.35 -35.96
C LYS A 805 16.50 -15.71 -35.44
N ALA A 806 16.42 -15.90 -34.12
CA ALA A 806 15.86 -17.12 -33.53
C ALA A 806 14.36 -17.27 -33.88
N LEU A 807 13.57 -16.21 -33.69
CA LEU A 807 12.14 -16.20 -34.07
C LEU A 807 11.92 -16.41 -35.58
N ILE A 808 12.80 -15.89 -36.45
CA ILE A 808 12.75 -16.17 -37.90
C ILE A 808 13.06 -17.66 -38.18
N ALA A 809 13.98 -18.29 -37.44
CA ALA A 809 14.27 -19.71 -37.60
C ALA A 809 13.09 -20.58 -37.14
N GLU A 810 12.47 -20.26 -36.01
CA GLU A 810 11.26 -20.91 -35.51
C GLU A 810 10.09 -20.78 -36.51
N LEU A 811 9.83 -19.57 -37.02
CA LEU A 811 8.82 -19.34 -38.07
C LEU A 811 9.10 -20.15 -39.33
N ARG A 812 10.35 -20.22 -39.81
CA ARG A 812 10.73 -21.04 -40.97
C ARG A 812 10.54 -22.53 -40.74
N MET A 813 10.77 -23.04 -39.53
CA MET A 813 10.47 -24.43 -39.19
C MET A 813 8.97 -24.71 -39.17
N LEU A 814 8.15 -23.77 -38.70
CA LEU A 814 6.69 -23.87 -38.74
C LEU A 814 6.15 -23.81 -40.18
N ASP A 815 6.69 -22.92 -41.02
CA ASP A 815 6.36 -22.87 -42.45
C ASP A 815 6.76 -24.16 -43.19
N SER A 816 7.92 -24.76 -42.87
CA SER A 816 8.33 -26.06 -43.44
C SER A 816 7.28 -27.14 -43.11
N LYS A 817 6.94 -27.29 -41.83
CA LYS A 817 5.92 -28.25 -41.37
C LYS A 817 4.55 -27.98 -41.99
N MET A 818 4.14 -26.72 -42.11
CA MET A 818 2.89 -26.37 -42.80
C MET A 818 2.92 -26.77 -44.28
N ASN A 819 4.06 -26.63 -44.96
CA ASN A 819 4.21 -27.02 -46.36
C ASN A 819 4.29 -28.55 -46.53
N GLU A 820 4.90 -29.27 -45.59
CA GLU A 820 4.85 -30.73 -45.50
C GLU A 820 3.39 -31.21 -45.35
N TYR A 821 2.61 -30.65 -44.41
CA TYR A 821 1.19 -30.98 -44.28
C TYR A 821 0.35 -30.59 -45.51
N LYS A 822 0.69 -29.53 -46.22
CA LYS A 822 0.03 -29.16 -47.50
C LYS A 822 0.34 -30.17 -48.60
N SER A 823 1.60 -30.62 -48.73
CA SER A 823 1.98 -31.60 -49.75
C SER A 823 1.38 -32.98 -49.45
N GLU A 824 1.30 -33.38 -48.19
CA GLU A 824 0.64 -34.63 -47.78
C GLU A 824 -0.88 -34.59 -48.00
N ASN A 825 -1.55 -33.48 -47.68
CA ASN A 825 -2.96 -33.29 -48.02
C ASN A 825 -3.21 -33.33 -49.54
N GLN A 826 -2.30 -32.77 -50.36
CA GLN A 826 -2.39 -32.87 -51.81
C GLN A 826 -2.18 -34.32 -52.29
N ARG A 827 -1.23 -35.07 -51.72
CA ARG A 827 -1.03 -36.49 -52.02
C ARG A 827 -2.30 -37.29 -51.72
N LEU A 828 -2.85 -37.18 -50.51
CA LEU A 828 -4.08 -37.85 -50.10
C LEU A 828 -5.28 -37.50 -51.00
N ALA A 829 -5.41 -36.23 -51.40
CA ALA A 829 -6.44 -35.80 -52.35
C ALA A 829 -6.27 -36.46 -53.74
N THR A 830 -5.03 -36.59 -54.24
CA THR A 830 -4.79 -37.31 -55.51
C THR A 830 -5.01 -38.82 -55.41
N GLU A 831 -4.71 -39.44 -54.27
CA GLU A 831 -5.00 -40.85 -54.01
C GLU A 831 -6.53 -41.10 -53.98
N LEU A 832 -7.29 -40.24 -53.29
CA LEU A 832 -8.77 -40.24 -53.30
C LEU A 832 -9.36 -40.06 -54.70
N ALA A 833 -8.80 -39.14 -55.50
CA ALA A 833 -9.20 -38.93 -56.89
C ALA A 833 -8.91 -40.15 -57.78
N ASN A 834 -7.80 -40.84 -57.54
CA ASN A 834 -7.44 -42.07 -58.25
C ASN A 834 -8.34 -43.26 -57.85
N VAL A 835 -8.67 -43.41 -56.57
CA VAL A 835 -9.60 -44.46 -56.08
C VAL A 835 -11.01 -44.23 -56.63
N THR A 836 -11.54 -43.00 -56.57
CA THR A 836 -12.85 -42.68 -57.17
C THR A 836 -12.85 -42.90 -58.68
N LYS A 837 -11.76 -42.60 -59.39
CA LYS A 837 -11.63 -42.90 -60.83
C LYS A 837 -11.62 -44.40 -61.12
N LYS A 838 -10.92 -45.23 -60.33
CA LYS A 838 -10.92 -46.70 -60.43
C LYS A 838 -12.31 -47.28 -60.19
N TYR A 839 -12.97 -46.87 -59.12
CA TYR A 839 -14.34 -47.29 -58.78
C TYR A 839 -15.33 -46.93 -59.90
N LEU A 840 -15.21 -45.74 -60.51
CA LEU A 840 -16.03 -45.34 -61.65
C LEU A 840 -15.72 -46.11 -62.94
N SER A 841 -14.50 -46.61 -63.13
CA SER A 841 -14.19 -47.50 -64.26
C SER A 841 -14.71 -48.93 -64.05
N GLU A 842 -14.61 -49.50 -62.85
CA GLU A 842 -15.16 -50.82 -62.53
C GLU A 842 -16.69 -50.81 -62.67
N LYS A 843 -17.35 -49.76 -62.18
CA LYS A 843 -18.80 -49.53 -62.35
C LYS A 843 -19.24 -49.31 -63.81
N LYS A 844 -18.30 -49.01 -64.72
CA LYS A 844 -18.55 -48.96 -66.18
C LYS A 844 -18.25 -50.28 -66.90
N LEU A 845 -17.45 -51.18 -66.32
CA LEU A 845 -17.22 -52.54 -66.82
C LEU A 845 -18.32 -53.52 -66.39
N GLN A 846 -19.13 -53.17 -65.39
CA GLN A 846 -20.31 -53.92 -64.94
C GLN A 846 -21.62 -53.44 -65.59
N ARG A 847 -21.53 -52.77 -66.75
CA ARG A 847 -22.64 -52.37 -67.62
C ARG A 847 -22.33 -52.76 -69.05
#